data_AF-A0A7C4P8C4-F1
#
_entry.id   AF-A0A7C4P8C4-F1
#
_cell.length_a   1.000
_cell.length_b   1.000
_cell.length_c   1.000
_cell.angle_alpha   90.00
_cell.angle_beta   90.00
_cell.angle_gamma   90.00
#
_symmetry.space_group_name_H-M   'P 1'
#
loop_
_entity.id
_entity.type
_entity.pdbx_description
1 polymer ?
#
loop_
_entity_poly.entity_id
_entity_poly.type
_entity_poly.pdbx_seq_one_letter_code
_entity_poly.pdbx_strand_id
1 'polypeptide(L)'
;MLSHQRIVSFIFIISIVFSGYSQENAMQNNYSIQSKLIDEKKYQCITETLPSVLQLIPNGKAEIYNPEVNLEKSNFDINQTFSNANWFVADTIYIEKLIPARANCGVKVNKSKLKLELISAQNLTDTAKEAIKKAPKWVRAELENTLSQLIPAKQNVFGKLILDAQDPYIDEVSFCIANSSAVFLASDYCFPQLFLENAVTIYQHDKDLRYVEIIDYGNSATDDDFYSTVKYIKIDKDSNRITIEVPRDIYYWYIVHPKLSDEISTYIFPDIIEYDYTLQNSPHTLNIASPEDGGVFWREFLYTIQDDDPNKPGEKLPKLKEQIADCEIIYNDKSKETSAIKIITKWVNDVMDFNSEYERPHQPVRIYKLHMGRCGEHEDITAAAARACLIPCRGVSSWSTDHVWNEFWDERWWQWEPVNNSMKDNMVYESGWGKKFGSVLARRSDGLLLPVTEAYSVHTCKINVFALDVNNKPIDGAFLLVGMGPQSDLRLDSYATTDAEGKFTLVVGKDNSYWAGMSSSLGNDPSNGVKLLLEKAVEGEEYNFTLKGNKAKQAPNFNKIDTPPDNIEDFKLVFDFEVKGQLANWKNYLDDLQNTFCYGSMSNSSIKFFVTDEPNYEKSTINQRFDACVVQKDVNAFSSEFGVPDDGIWYAFLNNRNTNANFTKVTGRFALYYSELVGVKENIKDLQNHISIYPNPFTTLTKINIEQTERGAISVEVFNQDGQFLKTIAYGCIDAGLHTFIWDGTDYNNNELPTGIYYIKINSSKNISYQKISLIR
;
A
#
# COMPACT_ATOMS: atom_id res chain seq x y z
N MET A 1 26.81 5.11 -28.28
CA MET A 1 27.71 4.54 -27.24
C MET A 1 27.38 4.99 -25.82
N LEU A 2 26.64 6.09 -25.61
CA LEU A 2 26.28 6.63 -24.29
C LEU A 2 24.81 6.41 -23.87
N SER A 3 24.00 5.70 -24.66
CA SER A 3 22.66 5.23 -24.23
C SER A 3 22.70 3.95 -23.38
N HIS A 4 23.85 3.27 -23.34
CA HIS A 4 24.04 1.97 -22.68
C HIS A 4 24.30 2.05 -21.16
N GLN A 5 24.27 3.22 -20.52
CA GLN A 5 24.57 3.33 -19.08
C GLN A 5 23.36 3.19 -18.15
N ARG A 6 22.12 3.34 -18.63
CA ARG A 6 20.92 3.02 -17.83
C ARG A 6 20.53 1.54 -17.86
N ILE A 7 21.14 0.76 -18.76
CA ILE A 7 21.02 -0.71 -18.80
C ILE A 7 22.45 -1.26 -18.72
N VAL A 8 22.94 -1.45 -17.49
CA VAL A 8 24.14 -2.27 -17.26
C VAL A 8 23.98 -3.57 -18.06
N SER A 9 25.03 -4.02 -18.78
CA SER A 9 24.98 -5.29 -19.52
C SER A 9 24.31 -6.36 -18.66
N PHE A 10 23.27 -7.01 -19.19
CA PHE A 10 22.51 -8.03 -18.47
C PHE A 10 23.42 -9.14 -17.88
N ILE A 11 24.54 -9.42 -18.54
CA ILE A 11 25.59 -10.35 -18.09
C ILE A 11 26.33 -9.84 -16.82
N PHE A 12 26.58 -8.53 -16.72
CA PHE A 12 27.18 -7.90 -15.54
C PHE A 12 26.18 -7.82 -14.38
N ILE A 13 24.90 -7.57 -14.68
CA ILE A 13 23.76 -7.62 -13.75
C ILE A 13 23.59 -8.99 -13.11
N ILE A 14 23.63 -10.06 -13.91
CA ILE A 14 23.59 -11.45 -13.44
C ILE A 14 24.66 -11.71 -12.38
N SER A 15 25.86 -11.16 -12.58
CA SER A 15 26.98 -11.37 -11.68
C SER A 15 26.76 -10.73 -10.31
N ILE A 16 25.95 -9.68 -10.18
CA ILE A 16 25.65 -9.01 -8.89
C ILE A 16 24.53 -9.74 -8.15
N VAL A 17 23.47 -10.16 -8.85
CA VAL A 17 22.28 -10.79 -8.24
C VAL A 17 22.59 -12.16 -7.63
N PHE A 18 23.48 -12.93 -8.26
CA PHE A 18 23.72 -14.32 -7.90
C PHE A 18 25.05 -14.56 -7.16
N SER A 19 25.89 -13.54 -7.00
CA SER A 19 27.18 -13.67 -6.30
C SER A 19 27.08 -13.52 -4.79
N GLY A 20 25.96 -13.02 -4.24
CA GLY A 20 25.78 -12.93 -2.79
C GLY A 20 26.96 -12.28 -2.06
N TYR A 21 27.60 -11.27 -2.65
CA TYR A 21 28.81 -10.65 -2.08
C TYR A 21 28.47 -10.04 -0.71
N SER A 22 28.92 -10.74 0.35
CA SER A 22 29.12 -10.13 1.66
C SER A 22 30.20 -9.05 1.53
N GLN A 23 29.92 -7.91 2.14
CA GLN A 23 30.51 -6.62 1.82
C GLN A 23 31.89 -6.34 2.47
N GLU A 24 32.71 -7.35 2.74
CA GLU A 24 33.97 -7.11 3.50
C GLU A 24 35.24 -6.94 2.67
N ASN A 25 35.28 -7.15 1.34
CA ASN A 25 36.58 -7.23 0.63
C ASN A 25 36.73 -6.54 -0.74
N ALA A 26 35.80 -5.72 -1.21
CA ALA A 26 35.87 -5.18 -2.58
C ALA A 26 36.57 -3.80 -2.70
N MET A 27 37.62 -3.54 -1.92
CA MET A 27 38.40 -2.28 -2.02
C MET A 27 39.64 -2.37 -2.93
N GLN A 28 39.81 -3.44 -3.72
CA GLN A 28 40.97 -3.58 -4.61
C GLN A 28 40.62 -4.35 -5.89
N ASN A 29 40.44 -3.64 -7.01
CA ASN A 29 41.23 -3.80 -8.26
C ASN A 29 40.47 -3.37 -9.54
N ASN A 30 41.12 -2.43 -10.26
CA ASN A 30 40.83 -1.95 -11.62
C ASN A 30 41.15 -2.98 -12.72
N TYR A 31 40.55 -2.84 -13.92
CA TYR A 31 41.22 -2.45 -15.20
C TYR A 31 40.46 -2.86 -16.50
N SER A 32 40.19 -1.85 -17.34
CA SER A 32 40.23 -1.73 -18.82
C SER A 32 39.44 -2.69 -19.76
N ILE A 33 38.76 -2.12 -20.78
CA ILE A 33 38.99 -2.32 -22.24
C ILE A 33 38.09 -1.38 -23.10
N GLN A 34 38.60 -0.96 -24.26
CA GLN A 34 38.15 0.10 -25.19
C GLN A 34 37.10 -0.31 -26.27
N SER A 35 36.29 0.70 -26.62
CA SER A 35 35.59 1.09 -27.89
C SER A 35 35.63 0.27 -29.20
N LYS A 36 34.51 0.25 -29.95
CA LYS A 36 34.36 0.85 -31.31
C LYS A 36 32.90 0.99 -31.85
N LEU A 37 32.72 2.00 -32.71
CA LEU A 37 31.54 2.62 -33.38
C LEU A 37 30.83 1.79 -34.49
N ILE A 38 29.67 2.33 -34.98
CA ILE A 38 29.13 2.45 -36.38
C ILE A 38 27.62 2.14 -36.40
N ASP A 39 26.68 2.70 -37.19
CA ASP A 39 26.45 3.94 -37.97
C ASP A 39 25.02 3.78 -38.58
N GLU A 40 24.33 4.87 -38.90
CA GLU A 40 22.90 4.94 -39.25
C GLU A 40 22.57 4.55 -40.72
N LYS A 41 21.33 4.08 -40.99
CA LYS A 41 20.43 4.62 -42.07
C LYS A 41 19.07 3.91 -42.25
N LYS A 42 18.00 4.73 -42.14
CA LYS A 42 16.74 4.90 -42.93
C LYS A 42 16.13 3.72 -43.70
N TYR A 43 14.80 3.54 -43.63
CA TYR A 43 13.91 3.33 -44.80
C TYR A 43 12.45 3.76 -44.58
N GLN A 44 11.80 4.14 -45.69
CA GLN A 44 10.53 4.84 -45.88
C GLN A 44 9.28 3.94 -45.92
N CYS A 45 8.15 4.61 -45.69
CA CYS A 45 6.74 4.22 -45.68
C CYS A 45 6.21 3.54 -46.96
N ILE A 46 5.29 2.57 -46.78
CA ILE A 46 4.28 2.20 -47.78
C ILE A 46 2.93 2.00 -47.06
N THR A 47 1.95 2.80 -47.47
CA THR A 47 0.54 2.74 -47.12
C THR A 47 -0.19 1.69 -47.96
N GLU A 48 -1.16 0.95 -47.41
CA GLU A 48 -2.52 0.79 -47.99
C GLU A 48 -3.44 -0.15 -47.17
N THR A 49 -4.57 0.45 -46.75
CA THR A 49 -5.95 -0.07 -46.59
C THR A 49 -6.32 -1.26 -45.68
N LEU A 50 -7.16 -0.92 -44.69
CA LEU A 50 -7.94 -1.78 -43.76
C LEU A 50 -8.95 -2.72 -44.45
N PRO A 51 -9.40 -3.74 -43.71
CA PRO A 51 -10.84 -3.86 -43.46
C PRO A 51 -11.23 -4.08 -41.97
N SER A 52 -12.18 -3.24 -41.54
CA SER A 52 -13.31 -3.47 -40.62
C SER A 52 -13.14 -4.31 -39.34
N VAL A 53 -13.06 -3.55 -38.23
CA VAL A 53 -13.88 -3.61 -37.00
C VAL A 53 -14.26 -5.01 -36.47
N LEU A 54 -13.53 -5.44 -35.44
CA LEU A 54 -14.08 -6.24 -34.34
C LEU A 54 -13.98 -5.40 -33.06
N GLN A 55 -15.11 -5.26 -32.37
CA GLN A 55 -15.24 -4.52 -31.11
C GLN A 55 -14.23 -5.03 -30.08
N LEU A 56 -13.31 -4.15 -29.68
CA LEU A 56 -12.43 -4.35 -28.54
C LEU A 56 -13.27 -4.24 -27.26
N ILE A 57 -13.26 -5.30 -26.45
CA ILE A 57 -13.70 -5.24 -25.05
C ILE A 57 -12.46 -4.87 -24.23
N PRO A 58 -12.43 -3.71 -23.55
CA PRO A 58 -11.32 -3.37 -22.65
C PRO A 58 -11.40 -4.25 -21.40
N ASN A 59 -10.46 -5.18 -21.24
CA ASN A 59 -10.19 -5.78 -19.93
C ASN A 59 -9.23 -4.86 -19.18
N GLY A 60 -9.85 -3.89 -18.53
CA GLY A 60 -9.24 -2.90 -17.64
C GLY A 60 -10.36 -2.20 -16.89
N LYS A 61 -11.23 -2.98 -16.24
CA LYS A 61 -12.14 -2.42 -15.25
C LYS A 61 -11.32 -2.21 -13.99
N ALA A 62 -11.06 -0.95 -13.66
CA ALA A 62 -11.09 -0.58 -12.25
C ALA A 62 -12.46 -1.06 -11.75
N GLU A 63 -12.47 -1.98 -10.79
CA GLU A 63 -13.72 -2.32 -10.12
C GLU A 63 -14.28 -1.01 -9.56
N ILE A 64 -15.48 -0.66 -10.00
CA ILE A 64 -16.29 0.34 -9.32
C ILE A 64 -16.50 -0.25 -7.92
N TYR A 65 -15.93 0.38 -6.89
CA TYR A 65 -16.31 0.12 -5.51
C TYR A 65 -17.81 0.42 -5.41
N ASN A 66 -18.60 -0.64 -5.38
CA ASN A 66 -20.05 -0.58 -5.22
C ASN A 66 -20.32 -1.05 -3.79
N PRO A 67 -20.72 -0.18 -2.86
CA PRO A 67 -21.04 -0.57 -1.49
C PRO A 67 -22.43 -1.21 -1.45
N GLU A 68 -22.63 -2.30 -2.18
CA GLU A 68 -23.73 -3.21 -1.92
C GLU A 68 -23.17 -4.40 -1.17
N VAL A 69 -23.32 -4.31 0.14
CA VAL A 69 -23.13 -5.38 1.10
C VAL A 69 -23.91 -6.59 0.61
N ASN A 70 -23.20 -7.61 0.09
CA ASN A 70 -23.73 -8.96 0.05
C ASN A 70 -23.86 -9.44 1.50
N LEU A 71 -24.99 -9.10 2.12
CA LEU A 71 -25.50 -9.81 3.29
C LEU A 71 -25.90 -11.22 2.83
N GLU A 72 -24.92 -12.08 2.57
CA GLU A 72 -25.16 -13.50 2.75
C GLU A 72 -25.41 -13.71 4.24
N LYS A 73 -26.69 -13.75 4.59
CA LYS A 73 -27.17 -14.18 5.90
C LYS A 73 -26.45 -15.48 6.23
N SER A 74 -25.60 -15.44 7.26
CA SER A 74 -25.12 -16.63 7.92
C SER A 74 -26.34 -17.37 8.49
N ASN A 75 -26.80 -18.39 7.78
CA ASN A 75 -27.76 -19.34 8.32
C ASN A 75 -27.03 -20.19 9.35
N PHE A 76 -27.04 -19.78 10.61
CA PHE A 76 -26.72 -20.66 11.72
C PHE A 76 -27.79 -20.58 12.81
N ASP A 77 -28.43 -21.72 12.99
CA ASP A 77 -29.44 -22.04 13.99
C ASP A 77 -28.73 -22.25 15.34
N ILE A 78 -29.00 -21.39 16.32
CA ILE A 78 -28.34 -21.38 17.65
C ILE A 78 -29.01 -22.38 18.60
N ASN A 79 -29.42 -23.55 18.10
CA ASN A 79 -30.06 -24.58 18.92
C ASN A 79 -29.19 -25.83 19.03
N GLN A 80 -28.04 -25.68 19.71
CA GLN A 80 -27.38 -26.78 20.40
C GLN A 80 -27.00 -26.35 21.82
N THR A 81 -27.94 -26.61 22.73
CA THR A 81 -27.81 -26.93 24.17
C THR A 81 -26.43 -26.72 24.82
N PHE A 82 -26.28 -25.72 25.71
CA PHE A 82 -25.44 -25.74 26.94
C PHE A 82 -25.89 -24.63 27.93
N SER A 83 -25.32 -24.67 29.14
CA SER A 83 -25.77 -24.26 30.49
C SER A 83 -26.20 -22.78 30.75
N ASN A 84 -27.00 -22.62 31.82
CA ASN A 84 -27.57 -21.37 32.37
C ASN A 84 -26.53 -20.38 32.98
N ALA A 85 -25.44 -20.04 32.30
CA ALA A 85 -24.46 -19.06 32.79
C ALA A 85 -24.51 -17.75 32.00
N ASN A 86 -24.70 -16.61 32.68
CA ASN A 86 -24.51 -15.29 32.09
C ASN A 86 -23.00 -15.03 31.89
N TRP A 87 -22.60 -14.70 30.66
CA TRP A 87 -21.22 -14.36 30.30
C TRP A 87 -21.04 -12.85 30.11
N PHE A 88 -19.98 -12.28 30.66
CA PHE A 88 -19.63 -10.87 30.55
C PHE A 88 -18.27 -10.68 29.85
N VAL A 89 -18.14 -9.65 29.03
CA VAL A 89 -16.87 -9.30 28.37
C VAL A 89 -15.93 -8.69 29.41
N ALA A 90 -14.76 -9.29 29.59
CA ALA A 90 -13.66 -8.76 30.38
C ALA A 90 -12.79 -7.78 29.57
N ASP A 91 -12.40 -8.16 28.34
CA ASP A 91 -11.51 -7.37 27.50
C ASP A 91 -11.70 -7.73 26.02
N THR A 92 -11.32 -6.83 25.11
CA THR A 92 -11.41 -7.06 23.66
C THR A 92 -10.27 -6.37 22.92
N ILE A 93 -9.63 -7.10 22.02
CA ILE A 93 -8.61 -6.59 21.10
C ILE A 93 -9.11 -6.78 19.66
N TYR A 94 -9.17 -5.70 18.91
CA TYR A 94 -9.36 -5.71 17.47
C TYR A 94 -8.00 -5.67 16.77
N ILE A 95 -7.86 -6.43 15.70
CA ILE A 95 -6.66 -6.47 14.87
C ILE A 95 -7.00 -6.08 13.44
N GLU A 96 -6.15 -5.23 12.86
CA GLU A 96 -6.00 -5.01 11.43
C GLU A 96 -4.49 -4.90 11.19
N LYS A 97 -3.89 -5.99 10.71
CA LYS A 97 -2.42 -6.19 10.75
C LYS A 97 -1.90 -6.73 9.44
N LEU A 98 -0.72 -6.23 9.06
CA LEU A 98 0.19 -6.92 8.14
C LEU A 98 1.11 -7.82 8.95
N ILE A 99 0.87 -9.12 8.94
CA ILE A 99 1.70 -10.10 9.66
C ILE A 99 2.93 -10.41 8.79
N PRO A 100 4.16 -10.08 9.21
CA PRO A 100 5.36 -10.38 8.44
C PRO A 100 5.54 -11.87 8.19
N ALA A 101 6.33 -12.21 7.18
CA ALA A 101 6.76 -13.59 7.02
C ALA A 101 7.49 -14.08 8.27
N ARG A 102 7.24 -15.33 8.66
CA ARG A 102 7.88 -15.93 9.84
C ARG A 102 7.47 -15.32 11.19
N ALA A 103 6.38 -14.54 11.22
CA ALA A 103 5.85 -13.92 12.43
C ALA A 103 4.54 -14.58 12.93
N ASN A 104 4.22 -14.31 14.19
CA ASN A 104 2.93 -14.61 14.82
C ASN A 104 2.20 -13.29 15.11
N CYS A 105 0.87 -13.32 15.10
CA CYS A 105 0.03 -12.23 15.61
C CYS A 105 -1.17 -12.81 16.35
N GLY A 106 -1.55 -12.27 17.50
CA GLY A 106 -2.65 -12.81 18.29
C GLY A 106 -2.74 -12.18 19.67
N VAL A 107 -3.23 -12.94 20.64
CA VAL A 107 -3.35 -12.47 22.02
C VAL A 107 -2.77 -13.47 23.01
N LYS A 108 -2.18 -12.92 24.06
CA LYS A 108 -1.89 -13.60 25.31
C LYS A 108 -3.04 -13.32 26.27
N VAL A 109 -3.56 -14.38 26.88
CA VAL A 109 -4.68 -14.34 27.81
C VAL A 109 -4.15 -14.37 29.23
N ASN A 110 -4.45 -13.34 30.01
CA ASN A 110 -4.15 -13.31 31.44
C ASN A 110 -5.47 -13.33 32.24
N LYS A 111 -5.91 -14.54 32.59
CA LYS A 111 -7.14 -14.79 33.35
C LYS A 111 -7.16 -14.03 34.68
N SER A 112 -6.06 -14.09 35.44
CA SER A 112 -5.96 -13.43 36.75
C SER A 112 -6.14 -11.91 36.71
N LYS A 113 -5.84 -11.28 35.57
CA LYS A 113 -5.95 -9.83 35.37
C LYS A 113 -7.17 -9.42 34.56
N LEU A 114 -7.97 -10.38 34.07
CA LEU A 114 -9.08 -10.12 33.15
C LEU A 114 -8.62 -9.33 31.90
N LYS A 115 -7.43 -9.65 31.37
CA LYS A 115 -6.79 -8.87 30.31
C LYS A 115 -6.31 -9.71 29.13
N LEU A 116 -6.41 -9.14 27.94
CA LEU A 116 -5.73 -9.60 26.74
C LEU A 116 -4.51 -8.70 26.48
N GLU A 117 -3.40 -9.30 26.09
CA GLU A 117 -2.19 -8.59 25.64
C GLU A 117 -1.94 -8.94 24.17
N LEU A 118 -1.84 -7.93 23.29
CA LEU A 118 -1.55 -8.15 21.87
C LEU A 118 -0.15 -8.74 21.70
N ILE A 119 -0.07 -9.80 20.91
CA ILE A 119 1.16 -10.40 20.45
C ILE A 119 1.36 -9.97 19.01
N SER A 120 2.47 -9.30 18.74
CA SER A 120 2.90 -8.94 17.39
C SER A 120 4.43 -9.01 17.32
N ALA A 121 4.96 -9.30 16.15
CA ALA A 121 6.41 -9.16 15.89
C ALA A 121 6.85 -7.69 15.77
N GLN A 122 5.90 -6.76 15.66
CA GLN A 122 6.15 -5.34 15.43
C GLN A 122 6.39 -4.62 16.76
N ASN A 123 7.58 -4.04 16.93
CA ASN A 123 7.96 -3.30 18.13
C ASN A 123 7.81 -1.79 17.89
N LEU A 124 6.99 -1.13 18.71
CA LEU A 124 6.65 0.28 18.55
C LEU A 124 6.86 1.07 19.84
N THR A 125 7.42 2.27 19.70
CA THR A 125 7.39 3.31 20.73
C THR A 125 5.97 3.81 20.98
N ASP A 126 5.72 4.40 22.15
CA ASP A 126 4.38 4.94 22.45
C ASP A 126 4.03 6.11 21.52
N THR A 127 5.01 6.95 21.15
CA THR A 127 4.85 8.00 20.13
C THR A 127 4.36 7.41 18.80
N ALA A 128 4.96 6.31 18.33
CA ALA A 128 4.54 5.67 17.10
C ALA A 128 3.12 5.09 17.20
N LYS A 129 2.75 4.49 18.34
CA LYS A 129 1.38 3.99 18.56
C LYS A 129 0.34 5.11 18.50
N GLU A 130 0.61 6.26 19.13
CA GLU A 130 -0.30 7.40 19.08
C GLU A 130 -0.37 8.02 17.68
N ALA A 131 0.76 8.08 16.96
CA ALA A 131 0.78 8.53 15.57
C ALA A 131 -0.06 7.63 14.65
N ILE A 132 0.02 6.31 14.81
CA ILE A 132 -0.79 5.35 14.04
C ILE A 132 -2.28 5.55 14.34
N LYS A 133 -2.67 5.78 15.60
CA LYS A 133 -4.07 6.08 15.94
C LYS A 133 -4.56 7.39 15.34
N LYS A 134 -3.69 8.39 15.16
CA LYS A 134 -4.05 9.67 14.54
C LYS A 134 -4.18 9.56 13.01
N ALA A 135 -3.42 8.67 12.38
CA ALA A 135 -3.47 8.43 10.94
C ALA A 135 -4.84 7.85 10.52
N PRO A 136 -5.25 8.05 9.25
CA PRO A 136 -6.46 7.41 8.71
C PRO A 136 -6.39 5.89 8.82
N LYS A 137 -7.52 5.27 9.14
CA LYS A 137 -7.67 3.83 9.34
C LYS A 137 -7.09 3.02 8.17
N TRP A 138 -7.40 3.43 6.94
CA TRP A 138 -6.94 2.77 5.72
C TRP A 138 -5.41 2.77 5.51
N VAL A 139 -4.63 3.57 6.26
CA VAL A 139 -3.16 3.64 6.21
C VAL A 139 -2.47 2.89 7.37
N ARG A 140 -3.20 2.61 8.46
CA ARG A 140 -2.60 2.24 9.75
C ARG A 140 -1.75 0.97 9.70
N ALA A 141 -2.19 -0.04 8.96
CA ALA A 141 -1.51 -1.33 8.92
C ALA A 141 -0.14 -1.23 8.22
N GLU A 142 -0.09 -0.48 7.13
CA GLU A 142 1.12 -0.17 6.36
C GLU A 142 2.05 0.73 7.17
N LEU A 143 1.51 1.78 7.82
CA LEU A 143 2.26 2.69 8.68
C LEU A 143 2.88 1.95 9.88
N GLU A 144 2.09 1.09 10.54
CA GLU A 144 2.56 0.27 11.64
C GLU A 144 3.75 -0.59 11.22
N ASN A 145 3.62 -1.28 10.09
CA ASN A 145 4.69 -2.15 9.60
C ASN A 145 5.94 -1.35 9.25
N THR A 146 5.81 -0.20 8.58
CA THR A 146 6.94 0.63 8.20
C THR A 146 7.65 1.21 9.43
N LEU A 147 6.92 1.77 10.40
CA LEU A 147 7.51 2.28 11.64
C LEU A 147 8.19 1.18 12.46
N SER A 148 7.60 -0.03 12.52
CA SER A 148 8.15 -1.14 13.31
C SER A 148 9.53 -1.64 12.83
N GLN A 149 9.88 -1.35 11.57
CA GLN A 149 11.18 -1.70 10.98
C GLN A 149 12.27 -0.67 11.34
N LEU A 150 11.88 0.49 11.87
CA LEU A 150 12.80 1.55 12.25
C LEU A 150 13.25 1.40 13.70
N ILE A 151 14.45 1.90 13.99
CA ILE A 151 14.92 2.05 15.37
C ILE A 151 14.03 3.02 16.16
N PRO A 152 13.90 2.89 17.49
CA PRO A 152 13.02 3.73 18.31
C PRO A 152 13.20 5.24 18.11
N ALA A 153 14.43 5.71 17.90
CA ALA A 153 14.71 7.12 17.64
C ALA A 153 14.03 7.62 16.36
N LYS A 154 14.12 6.87 15.26
CA LYS A 154 13.50 7.21 13.98
C LYS A 154 11.97 7.05 14.04
N GLN A 155 11.47 6.04 14.77
CA GLN A 155 10.02 5.93 15.05
C GLN A 155 9.46 7.18 15.71
N ASN A 156 10.15 7.72 16.73
CA ASN A 156 9.72 8.93 17.42
C ASN A 156 9.76 10.16 16.50
N VAL A 157 10.75 10.26 15.59
CA VAL A 157 10.85 11.35 14.62
C VAL A 157 9.64 11.39 13.69
N PHE A 158 9.33 10.28 13.02
CA PHE A 158 8.19 10.22 12.09
C PHE A 158 6.84 10.20 12.82
N GLY A 159 6.77 9.54 13.99
CA GLY A 159 5.58 9.57 14.83
C GLY A 159 5.23 10.98 15.28
N LYS A 160 6.23 11.75 15.73
CA LYS A 160 6.03 13.16 16.10
C LYS A 160 5.60 14.00 14.89
N LEU A 161 6.19 13.78 13.72
CA LEU A 161 5.78 14.51 12.50
C LEU A 161 4.28 14.34 12.19
N ILE A 162 3.74 13.13 12.31
CA ILE A 162 2.30 12.85 12.14
C ILE A 162 1.48 13.49 13.27
N LEU A 163 1.94 13.40 14.52
CA LEU A 163 1.27 13.99 15.68
C LEU A 163 1.23 15.52 15.62
N ASP A 164 2.23 16.16 15.04
CA ASP A 164 2.32 17.62 14.89
C ASP A 164 1.60 18.13 13.63
N ALA A 165 1.43 17.29 12.59
CA ALA A 165 0.66 17.64 11.40
C ALA A 165 -0.79 18.01 11.73
N GLN A 166 -1.37 18.97 11.02
CA GLN A 166 -2.76 19.40 11.21
C GLN A 166 -3.59 18.99 9.99
N ASP A 167 -4.90 18.80 10.17
CA ASP A 167 -5.81 18.69 9.03
C ASP A 167 -5.66 19.92 8.11
N PRO A 168 -5.69 19.73 6.78
CA PRO A 168 -6.03 18.47 6.09
C PRO A 168 -4.84 17.51 5.89
N TYR A 169 -3.59 17.87 6.23
CA TYR A 169 -2.36 17.20 5.79
C TYR A 169 -2.04 15.82 6.41
N ILE A 170 -2.80 15.36 7.40
CA ILE A 170 -2.42 14.21 8.23
C ILE A 170 -2.40 12.93 7.41
N ASP A 171 -3.35 12.76 6.52
CA ASP A 171 -3.50 11.62 5.62
C ASP A 171 -2.33 11.53 4.62
N GLU A 172 -1.95 12.62 3.93
CA GLU A 172 -0.84 12.64 2.98
C GLU A 172 0.50 12.35 3.64
N VAL A 173 0.76 12.99 4.79
CA VAL A 173 1.98 12.75 5.57
C VAL A 173 2.05 11.28 6.02
N SER A 174 0.93 10.76 6.57
CA SER A 174 0.85 9.38 7.02
C SER A 174 1.05 8.41 5.86
N PHE A 175 0.40 8.66 4.72
CA PHE A 175 0.52 7.83 3.52
C PHE A 175 1.94 7.78 2.99
N CYS A 176 2.61 8.94 2.87
CA CYS A 176 3.97 9.00 2.35
C CYS A 176 4.95 8.23 3.25
N ILE A 177 4.82 8.37 4.58
CA ILE A 177 5.66 7.63 5.53
C ILE A 177 5.35 6.14 5.46
N ALA A 178 4.08 5.76 5.44
CA ALA A 178 3.65 4.36 5.40
C ALA A 178 4.16 3.61 4.16
N ASN A 179 4.25 4.31 3.03
CA ASN A 179 4.61 3.73 1.72
C ASN A 179 6.05 4.06 1.27
N SER A 180 6.84 4.71 2.13
CA SER A 180 8.28 4.86 1.92
C SER A 180 9.03 3.63 2.43
N SER A 181 10.13 3.28 1.75
CA SER A 181 10.98 2.18 2.22
C SER A 181 11.59 2.51 3.59
N ALA A 182 11.56 1.55 4.53
CA ALA A 182 12.22 1.70 5.82
C ALA A 182 13.74 1.96 5.69
N VAL A 183 14.38 1.45 4.63
CA VAL A 183 15.80 1.74 4.32
C VAL A 183 16.01 3.22 4.02
N PHE A 184 15.13 3.83 3.20
CA PHE A 184 15.17 5.26 2.93
C PHE A 184 14.91 6.08 4.20
N LEU A 185 13.84 5.78 4.94
CA LEU A 185 13.49 6.49 6.18
C LEU A 185 14.59 6.42 7.26
N ALA A 186 15.34 5.32 7.30
CA ALA A 186 16.46 5.14 8.20
C ALA A 186 17.73 5.88 7.74
N SER A 187 17.88 6.15 6.45
CA SER A 187 19.08 6.76 5.86
C SER A 187 19.26 8.25 6.25
N ASP A 188 20.45 8.76 5.98
CA ASP A 188 20.79 10.19 6.13
C ASP A 188 20.28 11.05 4.97
N TYR A 189 19.77 10.43 3.91
CA TYR A 189 19.19 11.13 2.75
C TYR A 189 17.71 11.48 2.95
N CYS A 190 17.08 10.97 4.01
CA CYS A 190 15.69 11.27 4.34
C CYS A 190 15.60 12.46 5.29
N PHE A 191 15.04 13.56 4.79
CA PHE A 191 14.71 14.75 5.58
C PHE A 191 13.22 14.69 5.97
N PRO A 192 12.87 14.37 7.23
CA PRO A 192 11.48 14.11 7.61
C PRO A 192 10.52 15.25 7.31
N GLN A 193 10.96 16.50 7.47
CA GLN A 193 10.14 17.69 7.21
C GLN A 193 9.60 17.76 5.77
N LEU A 194 10.28 17.13 4.81
CA LEU A 194 9.87 17.09 3.42
C LEU A 194 8.46 16.50 3.23
N PHE A 195 8.05 15.54 4.06
CA PHE A 195 6.71 14.95 3.94
C PHE A 195 5.61 15.97 4.22
N LEU A 196 5.80 16.80 5.25
CA LEU A 196 4.85 17.88 5.58
C LEU A 196 4.93 19.02 4.57
N GLU A 197 6.14 19.40 4.14
CA GLU A 197 6.31 20.40 3.07
C GLU A 197 5.58 19.98 1.79
N ASN A 198 5.80 18.75 1.33
CA ASN A 198 5.17 18.20 0.14
C ASN A 198 3.63 18.22 0.23
N ALA A 199 3.05 17.84 1.38
CA ALA A 199 1.60 17.92 1.59
C ALA A 199 1.13 19.38 1.53
N VAL A 200 1.78 20.31 2.24
CA VAL A 200 1.41 21.73 2.23
C VAL A 200 1.49 22.34 0.83
N THR A 201 2.55 22.04 0.07
CA THR A 201 2.76 22.54 -1.31
C THR A 201 1.66 22.08 -2.25
N ILE A 202 1.14 20.85 -2.11
CA ILE A 202 0.01 20.35 -2.91
C ILE A 202 -1.22 21.27 -2.78
N TYR A 203 -1.60 21.64 -1.55
CA TYR A 203 -2.73 22.56 -1.30
C TYR A 203 -2.41 24.02 -1.64
N GLN A 204 -1.13 24.40 -1.70
CA GLN A 204 -0.75 25.72 -2.20
C GLN A 204 -0.94 25.81 -3.71
N HIS A 205 -0.53 24.78 -4.45
CA HIS A 205 -0.69 24.73 -5.90
C HIS A 205 -2.15 24.66 -6.32
N ASP A 206 -2.99 23.94 -5.58
CA ASP A 206 -4.44 23.86 -5.82
C ASP A 206 -5.09 25.24 -5.99
N LYS A 207 -4.68 26.22 -5.17
CA LYS A 207 -5.20 27.60 -5.20
C LYS A 207 -4.89 28.36 -6.49
N ASP A 208 -3.87 27.93 -7.23
CA ASP A 208 -3.43 28.56 -8.48
C ASP A 208 -4.07 27.91 -9.73
N LEU A 209 -4.70 26.73 -9.61
CA LEU A 209 -5.17 25.92 -10.73
C LEU A 209 -6.69 26.03 -10.89
N ARG A 210 -7.18 26.25 -12.12
CA ARG A 210 -8.62 26.41 -12.40
C ARG A 210 -9.32 25.15 -12.90
N TYR A 211 -8.57 24.15 -13.34
CA TYR A 211 -9.12 22.91 -13.90
C TYR A 211 -9.22 21.78 -12.88
N VAL A 212 -8.69 21.96 -11.66
CA VAL A 212 -8.62 20.94 -10.62
C VAL A 212 -8.91 21.57 -9.26
N GLU A 213 -9.55 20.82 -8.38
CA GLU A 213 -9.77 21.17 -6.98
C GLU A 213 -9.45 19.96 -6.08
N ILE A 214 -8.81 20.19 -4.93
CA ILE A 214 -8.68 19.18 -3.86
C ILE A 214 -9.99 19.09 -3.08
N ILE A 215 -10.35 17.86 -2.67
CA ILE A 215 -11.53 17.56 -1.88
C ILE A 215 -11.15 16.66 -0.72
N ASP A 216 -11.50 17.13 0.47
CA ASP A 216 -11.30 16.42 1.74
C ASP A 216 -12.60 15.75 2.18
N TYR A 217 -12.52 14.46 2.50
CA TYR A 217 -13.60 13.67 3.08
C TYR A 217 -13.26 13.36 4.54
N GLY A 218 -14.07 13.87 5.46
CA GLY A 218 -13.86 13.68 6.89
C GLY A 218 -12.72 14.54 7.46
N ASN A 219 -12.31 14.25 8.69
CA ASN A 219 -11.13 14.83 9.34
C ASN A 219 -10.72 13.98 10.54
N SER A 220 -9.49 14.18 11.01
CA SER A 220 -8.91 13.40 12.11
C SER A 220 -9.66 13.47 13.45
N ALA A 221 -10.52 14.48 13.65
CA ALA A 221 -11.26 14.68 14.90
C ALA A 221 -12.61 13.95 14.92
N THR A 222 -13.20 13.65 13.77
CA THR A 222 -14.60 13.18 13.65
C THR A 222 -14.77 11.91 12.83
N ASP A 223 -13.78 11.55 12.02
CA ASP A 223 -13.81 10.38 11.16
C ASP A 223 -12.51 9.57 11.32
N ASP A 224 -12.63 8.25 11.37
CA ASP A 224 -11.49 7.34 11.45
C ASP A 224 -10.92 7.05 10.04
N ASP A 225 -11.70 7.26 8.97
CA ASP A 225 -11.37 6.88 7.60
C ASP A 225 -11.25 8.09 6.64
N PHE A 226 -10.88 9.25 7.19
CA PHE A 226 -10.72 10.48 6.39
C PHE A 226 -9.66 10.35 5.29
N TYR A 227 -9.87 11.04 4.17
CA TYR A 227 -8.97 11.04 3.03
C TYR A 227 -9.22 12.24 2.12
N SER A 228 -8.27 12.48 1.23
CA SER A 228 -8.33 13.54 0.23
C SER A 228 -8.24 12.97 -1.19
N THR A 229 -8.75 13.70 -2.17
CA THR A 229 -8.56 13.43 -3.59
C THR A 229 -8.69 14.71 -4.41
N VAL A 230 -8.59 14.63 -5.74
CA VAL A 230 -8.85 15.76 -6.63
C VAL A 230 -10.02 15.51 -7.57
N LYS A 231 -10.75 16.57 -7.89
CA LYS A 231 -11.69 16.63 -9.02
C LYS A 231 -11.11 17.49 -10.11
N TYR A 232 -11.14 17.03 -11.37
CA TYR A 232 -10.78 17.86 -12.51
C TYR A 232 -11.93 18.05 -13.49
N ILE A 233 -11.84 19.14 -14.24
CA ILE A 233 -12.74 19.45 -15.33
C ILE A 233 -12.15 18.87 -16.63
N LYS A 234 -12.96 18.11 -17.38
CA LYS A 234 -12.62 17.61 -18.72
C LYS A 234 -13.73 17.93 -19.72
N ILE A 235 -13.42 17.71 -20.99
CA ILE A 235 -14.42 17.71 -22.07
C ILE A 235 -14.76 16.27 -22.43
N ASP A 236 -16.04 15.93 -22.38
CA ASP A 236 -16.54 14.61 -22.74
C ASP A 236 -16.63 14.41 -24.26
N LYS A 237 -17.07 13.22 -24.68
CA LYS A 237 -17.21 12.87 -26.11
C LYS A 237 -18.21 13.77 -26.86
N ASP A 238 -19.19 14.33 -26.13
CA ASP A 238 -20.30 15.14 -26.61
C ASP A 238 -19.99 16.66 -26.50
N SER A 239 -18.74 17.01 -26.16
CA SER A 239 -18.23 18.37 -26.00
C SER A 239 -18.79 19.14 -24.79
N ASN A 240 -19.30 18.43 -23.79
CA ASN A 240 -19.72 19.04 -22.52
C ASN A 240 -18.54 19.13 -21.55
N ARG A 241 -18.54 20.17 -20.71
CA ARG A 241 -17.68 20.24 -19.53
C ARG A 241 -18.26 19.37 -18.43
N ILE A 242 -17.48 18.41 -17.98
CA ILE A 242 -17.84 17.51 -16.87
C ILE A 242 -16.72 17.51 -15.84
N THR A 243 -17.09 17.25 -14.60
CA THR A 243 -16.14 17.07 -13.50
C THR A 243 -15.97 15.58 -13.21
N ILE A 244 -14.72 15.13 -13.13
CA ILE A 244 -14.38 13.75 -12.78
C ILE A 244 -13.56 13.75 -11.49
N GLU A 245 -13.95 12.89 -10.56
CA GLU A 245 -13.20 12.64 -9.34
C GLU A 245 -12.14 11.56 -9.57
N VAL A 246 -10.92 11.83 -9.14
CA VAL A 246 -9.81 10.87 -9.17
C VAL A 246 -10.02 9.85 -8.06
N PRO A 247 -9.83 8.53 -8.32
CA PRO A 247 -9.84 7.54 -7.25
C PRO A 247 -8.75 7.84 -6.22
N ARG A 248 -9.08 7.70 -4.93
CA ARG A 248 -8.17 7.94 -3.80
C ARG A 248 -6.77 7.42 -4.06
N ASP A 249 -6.64 6.13 -4.37
CA ASP A 249 -5.33 5.49 -4.55
C ASP A 249 -4.53 6.12 -5.71
N ILE A 250 -5.20 6.63 -6.75
CA ILE A 250 -4.55 7.32 -7.86
C ILE A 250 -4.00 8.69 -7.40
N TYR A 251 -4.77 9.44 -6.61
CA TYR A 251 -4.31 10.69 -6.00
C TYR A 251 -3.08 10.45 -5.11
N TYR A 252 -3.15 9.50 -4.18
CA TYR A 252 -2.03 9.30 -3.24
C TYR A 252 -0.76 8.78 -3.92
N TRP A 253 -0.87 7.82 -4.84
CA TRP A 253 0.31 7.28 -5.51
C TRP A 253 0.93 8.22 -6.54
N TYR A 254 0.11 9.01 -7.23
CA TYR A 254 0.55 9.71 -8.43
C TYR A 254 0.40 11.23 -8.36
N ILE A 255 -0.01 11.80 -7.22
CA ILE A 255 0.11 13.22 -6.91
C ILE A 255 0.86 13.39 -5.57
N VAL A 256 0.41 12.70 -4.52
CA VAL A 256 0.91 12.89 -3.15
C VAL A 256 2.32 12.32 -2.96
N HIS A 257 2.57 11.08 -3.35
CA HIS A 257 3.85 10.42 -3.10
C HIS A 257 5.02 11.23 -3.72
N PRO A 258 6.09 11.53 -2.93
CA PRO A 258 7.13 12.48 -3.35
C PRO A 258 8.16 11.90 -4.33
N LYS A 259 8.24 10.57 -4.44
CA LYS A 259 9.06 9.83 -5.41
C LYS A 259 8.33 9.63 -6.74
N LEU A 260 9.02 9.79 -7.87
CA LEU A 260 8.49 9.71 -9.22
C LEU A 260 8.89 8.41 -9.93
N SER A 261 10.17 8.06 -9.90
CA SER A 261 10.79 6.95 -10.61
C SER A 261 11.83 6.23 -9.74
N ASP A 262 13.11 6.21 -10.13
CA ASP A 262 14.21 5.54 -9.43
C ASP A 262 14.93 6.44 -8.40
N GLU A 263 14.66 7.74 -8.39
CA GLU A 263 15.34 8.74 -7.59
C GLU A 263 15.03 8.67 -6.08
N ILE A 264 15.93 9.19 -5.25
CA ILE A 264 15.65 9.41 -3.82
C ILE A 264 14.76 10.67 -3.68
N SER A 265 13.63 10.54 -2.98
CA SER A 265 12.71 11.66 -2.68
C SER A 265 13.29 12.59 -1.62
N THR A 266 14.16 13.52 -2.04
CA THR A 266 14.94 14.38 -1.15
C THR A 266 15.16 15.78 -1.74
N TYR A 267 15.85 16.63 -1.00
CA TYR A 267 16.26 17.97 -1.43
C TYR A 267 17.56 17.90 -2.23
N ILE A 268 17.60 18.66 -3.33
CA ILE A 268 18.70 18.63 -4.30
C ILE A 268 19.29 20.02 -4.45
N PHE A 269 20.62 20.13 -4.39
CA PHE A 269 21.34 21.33 -4.78
C PHE A 269 21.39 21.40 -6.33
N PRO A 270 20.74 22.38 -6.99
CA PRO A 270 20.57 22.35 -8.45
C PRO A 270 21.88 22.38 -9.25
N ASP A 271 22.85 23.16 -8.80
CA ASP A 271 24.09 23.41 -9.54
C ASP A 271 25.16 22.31 -9.37
N ILE A 272 24.97 21.36 -8.44
CA ILE A 272 25.90 20.26 -8.21
C ILE A 272 25.51 19.06 -9.10
N ILE A 273 26.53 18.45 -9.72
CA ILE A 273 26.38 17.22 -10.53
C ILE A 273 25.82 16.08 -9.67
N GLU A 274 24.89 15.28 -10.21
CA GLU A 274 24.23 14.21 -9.47
C GLU A 274 25.15 13.02 -9.18
N TYR A 275 25.96 12.64 -10.18
CA TYR A 275 26.93 11.55 -10.10
C TYR A 275 28.14 11.85 -10.99
N ASP A 276 29.30 11.31 -10.62
CA ASP A 276 30.54 11.46 -11.38
C ASP A 276 30.72 10.30 -12.37
N TYR A 277 30.45 10.56 -13.64
CA TYR A 277 30.57 9.56 -14.72
C TYR A 277 32.02 9.08 -14.97
N THR A 278 33.02 9.75 -14.41
CA THR A 278 34.43 9.34 -14.49
C THR A 278 34.79 8.28 -13.45
N LEU A 279 33.99 8.16 -12.40
CA LEU A 279 34.20 7.19 -11.32
C LEU A 279 33.41 5.92 -11.59
N GLN A 280 34.06 4.77 -11.40
CA GLN A 280 33.38 3.49 -11.40
C GLN A 280 32.48 3.42 -10.14
N ASN A 281 31.17 3.24 -10.35
CA ASN A 281 30.15 3.17 -9.30
C ASN A 281 29.94 4.48 -8.50
N SER A 282 29.96 5.64 -9.17
CA SER A 282 29.54 6.89 -8.53
C SER A 282 28.06 6.80 -8.09
N PRO A 283 27.72 7.20 -6.86
CA PRO A 283 26.34 7.18 -6.40
C PRO A 283 25.57 8.40 -6.96
N HIS A 284 24.26 8.25 -7.14
CA HIS A 284 23.34 9.33 -7.51
C HIS A 284 22.96 10.24 -6.31
N THR A 285 23.92 10.45 -5.40
CA THR A 285 23.69 11.15 -4.13
C THR A 285 24.58 12.38 -3.95
N LEU A 286 25.41 12.75 -4.94
CA LEU A 286 26.42 13.82 -4.78
C LEU A 286 25.81 15.21 -4.62
N ASN A 287 24.60 15.43 -5.12
CA ASN A 287 23.90 16.71 -5.08
C ASN A 287 22.78 16.77 -4.02
N ILE A 288 22.65 15.76 -3.15
CA ILE A 288 21.70 15.80 -2.05
C ILE A 288 22.18 16.84 -1.02
N ALA A 289 21.33 17.80 -0.71
CA ALA A 289 21.66 18.89 0.21
C ALA A 289 20.45 19.28 1.05
N SER A 290 20.65 19.65 2.31
CA SER A 290 19.55 20.16 3.13
C SER A 290 19.03 21.50 2.58
N PRO A 291 17.81 21.94 2.95
CA PRO A 291 17.34 23.29 2.59
C PRO A 291 18.28 24.41 3.06
N GLU A 292 18.95 24.21 4.20
CA GLU A 292 19.86 25.20 4.79
C GLU A 292 21.17 25.31 4.01
N ASP A 293 21.53 24.24 3.30
CA ASP A 293 22.67 24.17 2.39
C ASP A 293 22.30 24.53 0.94
N GLY A 294 21.10 25.04 0.68
CA GLY A 294 20.63 25.43 -0.65
C GLY A 294 19.93 24.31 -1.44
N GLY A 295 19.58 23.20 -0.79
CA GLY A 295 18.77 22.15 -1.38
C GLY A 295 17.32 22.61 -1.63
N VAL A 296 16.73 22.15 -2.74
CA VAL A 296 15.34 22.43 -3.10
C VAL A 296 14.61 21.15 -3.48
N PHE A 297 13.29 21.12 -3.28
CA PHE A 297 12.46 19.99 -3.69
C PHE A 297 11.77 20.26 -5.03
N TRP A 298 11.71 19.23 -5.88
CA TRP A 298 11.27 19.37 -7.27
C TRP A 298 9.88 20.00 -7.42
N ARG A 299 8.96 19.75 -6.48
CA ARG A 299 7.56 20.15 -6.62
C ARG A 299 7.41 21.66 -6.71
N GLU A 300 7.89 22.37 -5.68
CA GLU A 300 7.84 23.84 -5.64
C GLU A 300 8.87 24.43 -6.63
N PHE A 301 10.05 23.83 -6.73
CA PHE A 301 11.11 24.31 -7.61
C PHE A 301 10.64 24.40 -9.06
N LEU A 302 10.16 23.30 -9.66
CA LEU A 302 9.72 23.29 -11.05
C LEU A 302 8.49 24.16 -11.30
N TYR A 303 7.62 24.29 -10.30
CA TYR A 303 6.43 25.11 -10.42
C TYR A 303 6.75 26.60 -10.53
N THR A 304 7.81 27.06 -9.84
CA THR A 304 8.09 28.49 -9.67
C THR A 304 9.37 29.00 -10.33
N ILE A 305 10.31 28.13 -10.69
CA ILE A 305 11.59 28.51 -11.27
C ILE A 305 11.44 29.18 -12.65
N GLN A 306 12.36 30.10 -12.96
CA GLN A 306 12.50 30.72 -14.26
C GLN A 306 13.98 31.06 -14.51
N ASP A 307 14.63 30.27 -15.36
CA ASP A 307 16.00 30.49 -15.79
C ASP A 307 16.09 31.35 -17.07
N ASP A 308 17.28 31.86 -17.37
CA ASP A 308 17.59 32.46 -18.67
C ASP A 308 17.58 31.38 -19.76
N ASP A 309 17.09 31.70 -20.96
CA ASP A 309 17.11 30.78 -22.10
C ASP A 309 18.57 30.60 -22.57
N PRO A 310 19.18 29.40 -22.42
CA PRO A 310 20.59 29.18 -22.79
C PRO A 310 20.83 29.35 -24.30
N ASN A 311 19.78 29.20 -25.11
CA ASN A 311 19.82 29.32 -26.55
C ASN A 311 19.47 30.74 -27.05
N LYS A 312 18.92 31.62 -26.18
CA LYS A 312 18.52 32.99 -26.53
C LYS A 312 18.93 34.01 -25.46
N PRO A 313 20.11 34.63 -25.60
CA PRO A 313 20.61 35.61 -24.63
C PRO A 313 19.64 36.78 -24.38
N GLY A 314 19.28 36.99 -23.12
CA GLY A 314 18.37 38.06 -22.69
C GLY A 314 16.88 37.67 -22.68
N GLU A 315 16.53 36.47 -23.14
CA GLU A 315 15.20 35.90 -22.98
C GLU A 315 15.14 34.98 -21.74
N LYS A 316 13.96 34.86 -21.15
CA LYS A 316 13.67 33.96 -20.04
C LYS A 316 12.90 32.75 -20.53
N LEU A 317 13.16 31.60 -19.95
CA LEU A 317 12.33 30.42 -20.14
C LEU A 317 10.92 30.63 -19.54
N PRO A 318 9.89 29.93 -20.02
CA PRO A 318 8.55 30.05 -19.47
C PRO A 318 8.48 29.44 -18.05
N LYS A 319 7.77 30.13 -17.15
CA LYS A 319 7.50 29.68 -15.78
C LYS A 319 6.24 28.81 -15.73
N LEU A 320 6.33 27.59 -15.21
CA LEU A 320 5.23 26.61 -15.26
C LEU A 320 3.94 27.14 -14.63
N LYS A 321 4.02 27.70 -13.41
CA LYS A 321 2.89 28.32 -12.70
C LYS A 321 2.11 29.32 -13.56
N GLU A 322 2.81 30.17 -14.32
CA GLU A 322 2.18 31.18 -15.16
C GLU A 322 1.54 30.57 -16.41
N GLN A 323 2.19 29.57 -17.01
CA GLN A 323 1.66 28.90 -18.20
C GLN A 323 0.36 28.15 -17.90
N ILE A 324 0.26 27.53 -16.71
CA ILE A 324 -0.84 26.64 -16.36
C ILE A 324 -2.05 27.37 -15.76
N ALA A 325 -1.88 28.58 -15.21
CA ALA A 325 -2.88 29.30 -14.42
C ALA A 325 -4.24 29.54 -15.13
N ASP A 326 -4.23 29.68 -16.46
CA ASP A 326 -5.44 29.92 -17.26
C ASP A 326 -6.03 28.64 -17.88
N CYS A 327 -5.47 27.45 -17.58
CA CYS A 327 -6.05 26.18 -18.02
C CYS A 327 -7.34 25.90 -17.23
N GLU A 328 -8.44 25.68 -17.95
CA GLU A 328 -9.74 25.36 -17.32
C GLU A 328 -10.13 23.89 -17.47
N ILE A 329 -9.36 23.12 -18.26
CA ILE A 329 -9.61 21.69 -18.50
C ILE A 329 -8.30 20.91 -18.50
N ILE A 330 -8.37 19.64 -18.10
CA ILE A 330 -7.20 18.74 -18.10
C ILE A 330 -6.73 18.42 -19.53
N TYR A 331 -7.65 18.05 -20.43
CA TYR A 331 -7.34 17.57 -21.77
C TYR A 331 -8.53 17.72 -22.73
N ASN A 332 -8.27 18.08 -23.99
CA ASN A 332 -9.24 17.99 -25.09
C ASN A 332 -8.58 17.88 -26.48
N ASP A 333 -8.91 16.84 -27.23
CA ASP A 333 -8.46 16.65 -28.63
C ASP A 333 -9.19 17.51 -29.66
N LYS A 334 -10.45 17.83 -29.39
CA LYS A 334 -11.40 18.40 -30.36
C LYS A 334 -11.50 19.93 -30.28
N SER A 335 -11.07 20.55 -29.18
CA SER A 335 -11.18 22.00 -28.96
C SER A 335 -9.85 22.73 -29.11
N LYS A 336 -9.97 24.02 -29.43
CA LYS A 336 -8.87 25.01 -29.35
C LYS A 336 -8.67 25.54 -27.93
N GLU A 337 -9.53 25.17 -26.97
CA GLU A 337 -9.36 25.49 -25.56
C GLU A 337 -8.01 24.96 -25.07
N THR A 338 -7.29 25.82 -24.35
CA THR A 338 -6.02 25.50 -23.72
C THR A 338 -6.25 24.44 -22.64
N SER A 339 -5.54 23.31 -22.73
CA SER A 339 -5.65 22.21 -21.77
C SER A 339 -4.33 21.97 -21.05
N ALA A 340 -4.41 21.57 -19.78
CA ALA A 340 -3.26 21.42 -18.90
C ALA A 340 -2.14 20.53 -19.49
N ILE A 341 -2.50 19.35 -20.01
CA ILE A 341 -1.52 18.41 -20.63
C ILE A 341 -0.77 19.04 -21.82
N LYS A 342 -1.47 19.81 -22.67
CA LYS A 342 -0.85 20.46 -23.85
C LYS A 342 0.09 21.58 -23.40
N ILE A 343 -0.30 22.34 -22.38
CA ILE A 343 0.56 23.39 -21.80
C ILE A 343 1.80 22.81 -21.14
N ILE A 344 1.67 21.75 -20.35
CA ILE A 344 2.83 21.09 -19.74
C ILE A 344 3.73 20.51 -20.83
N THR A 345 3.17 19.88 -21.86
CA THR A 345 3.96 19.37 -23.00
C THR A 345 4.74 20.50 -23.68
N LYS A 346 4.07 21.64 -23.94
CA LYS A 346 4.73 22.82 -24.51
C LYS A 346 5.84 23.32 -23.59
N TRP A 347 5.58 23.44 -22.29
CA TRP A 347 6.56 23.90 -21.31
C TRP A 347 7.78 22.99 -21.27
N VAL A 348 7.60 21.66 -21.23
CA VAL A 348 8.72 20.70 -21.30
C VAL A 348 9.54 20.92 -22.57
N ASN A 349 8.90 21.04 -23.73
CA ASN A 349 9.59 21.29 -25.01
C ASN A 349 10.25 22.68 -25.10
N ASP A 350 9.78 23.67 -24.33
CA ASP A 350 10.41 24.99 -24.27
C ASP A 350 11.64 25.01 -23.36
N VAL A 351 11.67 24.18 -22.29
CA VAL A 351 12.73 24.21 -21.26
C VAL A 351 13.74 23.08 -21.38
N MET A 352 13.52 22.10 -22.25
CA MET A 352 14.38 20.93 -22.44
C MET A 352 14.82 20.75 -23.89
N ASP A 353 16.11 20.54 -24.08
CA ASP A 353 16.68 20.09 -25.35
C ASP A 353 16.89 18.55 -25.36
N PHE A 354 16.55 17.91 -26.48
CA PHE A 354 16.69 16.46 -26.64
C PHE A 354 18.13 16.02 -26.97
N ASN A 355 19.02 16.04 -25.98
CA ASN A 355 20.44 15.68 -26.13
C ASN A 355 21.00 14.93 -24.89
N SER A 356 22.31 14.68 -24.84
CA SER A 356 22.94 13.89 -23.76
C SER A 356 24.41 14.23 -23.58
N GLU A 357 24.77 15.52 -23.60
CA GLU A 357 26.16 15.94 -23.78
C GLU A 357 27.09 15.48 -22.65
N TYR A 358 26.80 15.85 -21.39
CA TYR A 358 27.77 15.70 -20.29
C TYR A 358 27.23 15.03 -19.02
N GLU A 359 25.90 14.92 -18.84
CA GLU A 359 25.28 14.31 -17.65
C GLU A 359 23.94 13.63 -18.03
N ARG A 360 23.53 12.60 -17.27
CA ARG A 360 22.26 11.86 -17.45
C ARG A 360 21.49 11.71 -16.12
N PRO A 361 21.13 12.83 -15.46
CA PRO A 361 20.53 12.80 -14.13
C PRO A 361 19.13 12.19 -14.16
N HIS A 362 18.65 11.68 -13.03
CA HIS A 362 17.24 11.32 -12.85
C HIS A 362 16.53 12.21 -11.81
N GLN A 363 17.25 13.08 -11.09
CA GLN A 363 16.63 14.06 -10.20
C GLN A 363 15.99 15.22 -11.01
N PRO A 364 14.68 15.48 -10.90
CA PRO A 364 14.01 16.50 -11.72
C PRO A 364 14.57 17.91 -11.57
N VAL A 365 15.04 18.27 -10.37
CA VAL A 365 15.72 19.55 -10.10
C VAL A 365 16.97 19.69 -10.97
N ARG A 366 17.80 18.64 -11.02
CA ARG A 366 19.03 18.63 -11.81
C ARG A 366 18.73 18.57 -13.30
N ILE A 367 17.73 17.77 -13.71
CA ILE A 367 17.26 17.70 -15.10
C ILE A 367 16.87 19.10 -15.61
N TYR A 368 16.03 19.83 -14.87
CA TYR A 368 15.65 21.20 -15.27
C TYR A 368 16.86 22.11 -15.35
N LYS A 369 17.78 22.07 -14.37
CA LYS A 369 18.93 22.98 -14.34
C LYS A 369 19.86 22.82 -15.54
N LEU A 370 19.93 21.61 -16.10
CA LEU A 370 20.73 21.33 -17.28
C LEU A 370 20.04 21.71 -18.59
N HIS A 371 18.71 21.89 -18.58
CA HIS A 371 17.89 22.12 -19.78
C HIS A 371 18.11 21.07 -20.89
N MET A 372 18.50 19.84 -20.53
CA MET A 372 18.80 18.80 -21.51
C MET A 372 18.53 17.38 -21.02
N GLY A 373 18.21 16.49 -21.96
CA GLY A 373 18.15 15.06 -21.69
C GLY A 373 17.56 14.22 -22.83
N ARG A 374 17.45 12.90 -22.63
CA ARG A 374 16.79 11.97 -23.58
C ARG A 374 15.43 11.57 -23.04
N CYS A 375 14.87 10.47 -23.57
CA CYS A 375 13.55 9.97 -23.16
C CYS A 375 13.42 9.80 -21.64
N GLY A 376 14.47 9.33 -20.95
CA GLY A 376 14.50 9.20 -19.49
C GLY A 376 14.24 10.53 -18.77
N GLU A 377 15.12 11.49 -19.02
CA GLU A 377 15.03 12.81 -18.39
C GLU A 377 13.74 13.56 -18.76
N HIS A 378 13.26 13.42 -20.00
CA HIS A 378 11.99 14.01 -20.44
C HIS A 378 10.79 13.37 -19.74
N GLU A 379 10.85 12.06 -19.48
CA GLU A 379 9.80 11.35 -18.76
C GLU A 379 9.77 11.73 -17.28
N ASP A 380 10.94 11.79 -16.63
CA ASP A 380 11.09 12.20 -15.23
C ASP A 380 10.59 13.65 -15.01
N ILE A 381 11.02 14.61 -15.84
CA ILE A 381 10.59 16.02 -15.71
C ILE A 381 9.11 16.21 -16.06
N THR A 382 8.57 15.44 -17.01
CA THR A 382 7.13 15.50 -17.36
C THR A 382 6.28 14.98 -16.22
N ALA A 383 6.68 13.86 -15.59
CA ALA A 383 6.02 13.36 -14.39
C ALA A 383 6.07 14.40 -13.26
N ALA A 384 7.23 14.99 -13.00
CA ALA A 384 7.39 16.01 -11.98
C ALA A 384 6.50 17.25 -12.25
N ALA A 385 6.54 17.80 -13.46
CA ALA A 385 5.73 18.96 -13.84
C ALA A 385 4.22 18.68 -13.76
N ALA A 386 3.78 17.51 -14.23
CA ALA A 386 2.38 17.09 -14.15
C ALA A 386 1.90 16.97 -12.70
N ARG A 387 2.69 16.34 -11.83
CA ARG A 387 2.34 16.20 -10.41
C ARG A 387 2.41 17.50 -9.63
N ALA A 388 3.32 18.41 -9.99
CA ALA A 388 3.30 19.78 -9.48
C ALA A 388 2.01 20.49 -9.88
N CYS A 389 1.45 20.20 -11.05
CA CYS A 389 0.16 20.73 -11.49
C CYS A 389 -1.04 19.83 -11.07
N LEU A 390 -0.88 18.97 -10.05
CA LEU A 390 -1.94 18.09 -9.53
C LEU A 390 -2.60 17.17 -10.58
N ILE A 391 -1.84 16.75 -11.59
CA ILE A 391 -2.27 15.75 -12.57
C ILE A 391 -1.66 14.39 -12.17
N PRO A 392 -2.46 13.34 -11.94
CA PRO A 392 -1.92 12.01 -11.69
C PRO A 392 -1.14 11.53 -12.91
N CYS A 393 0.17 11.39 -12.75
CA CYS A 393 1.09 11.04 -13.83
C CYS A 393 2.08 9.97 -13.38
N ARG A 394 2.34 8.99 -14.25
CA ARG A 394 3.29 7.91 -13.98
C ARG A 394 4.23 7.66 -15.16
N GLY A 395 5.38 7.09 -14.86
CA GLY A 395 6.32 6.61 -15.85
C GLY A 395 5.95 5.24 -16.39
N VAL A 396 6.20 5.02 -17.67
CA VAL A 396 6.09 3.74 -18.36
C VAL A 396 7.41 3.43 -19.04
N SER A 397 7.82 2.16 -19.00
CA SER A 397 9.10 1.72 -19.53
C SER A 397 8.98 0.41 -20.29
N SER A 398 9.75 0.31 -21.38
CA SER A 398 10.12 -0.95 -21.99
C SER A 398 11.64 -1.06 -22.00
N TRP A 399 12.20 -1.81 -21.05
CA TRP A 399 13.64 -1.88 -20.83
C TRP A 399 14.36 -2.63 -21.95
N SER A 400 13.81 -3.76 -22.39
CA SER A 400 14.42 -4.59 -23.43
C SER A 400 14.49 -3.90 -24.80
N THR A 401 13.63 -2.89 -25.01
CA THR A 401 13.59 -2.09 -26.25
C THR A 401 14.07 -0.66 -26.09
N ASP A 402 14.63 -0.31 -24.92
CA ASP A 402 15.20 1.00 -24.59
C ASP A 402 14.25 2.18 -24.92
N HIS A 403 13.14 2.28 -24.19
CA HIS A 403 12.29 3.47 -24.24
C HIS A 403 11.42 3.64 -22.99
N VAL A 404 11.13 4.89 -22.69
CA VAL A 404 10.25 5.32 -21.60
C VAL A 404 9.39 6.50 -22.05
N TRP A 405 8.23 6.64 -21.42
CA TRP A 405 7.25 7.71 -21.65
C TRP A 405 6.32 7.82 -20.43
N ASN A 406 5.31 8.68 -20.49
CA ASN A 406 4.39 8.90 -19.37
C ASN A 406 2.98 8.37 -19.66
N GLU A 407 2.20 8.18 -18.59
CA GLU A 407 0.76 8.13 -18.67
C GLU A 407 0.15 9.14 -17.71
N PHE A 408 -0.92 9.82 -18.13
CA PHE A 408 -1.78 10.59 -17.24
C PHE A 408 -3.12 9.90 -17.03
N TRP A 409 -3.73 10.11 -15.87
CA TRP A 409 -5.03 9.55 -15.57
C TRP A 409 -6.17 10.46 -16.07
N ASP A 410 -7.04 9.90 -16.90
CA ASP A 410 -8.32 10.49 -17.31
C ASP A 410 -9.35 9.36 -17.45
N GLU A 411 -10.00 9.01 -16.32
CA GLU A 411 -10.88 7.83 -16.09
C GLU A 411 -10.19 6.47 -16.27
N ARG A 412 -9.05 6.48 -16.95
CA ARG A 412 -8.08 5.39 -17.14
C ARG A 412 -6.72 6.01 -17.45
N TRP A 413 -5.68 5.19 -17.44
CA TRP A 413 -4.35 5.61 -17.86
C TRP A 413 -4.29 5.79 -19.37
N TRP A 414 -3.78 6.94 -19.80
CA TRP A 414 -3.60 7.30 -21.20
C TRP A 414 -2.15 7.62 -21.49
N GLN A 415 -1.63 7.09 -22.61
CA GLN A 415 -0.30 7.36 -23.13
C GLN A 415 -0.05 8.87 -23.28
N TRP A 416 1.16 9.30 -22.91
CA TRP A 416 1.66 10.66 -23.09
C TRP A 416 3.18 10.64 -23.35
N GLU A 417 3.58 11.12 -24.52
CA GLU A 417 4.97 11.24 -24.95
C GLU A 417 5.22 12.70 -25.34
N PRO A 418 5.94 13.47 -24.49
CA PRO A 418 6.04 14.91 -24.62
C PRO A 418 6.96 15.33 -25.78
N VAL A 419 7.96 14.52 -26.14
CA VAL A 419 9.00 14.89 -27.12
C VAL A 419 8.42 14.99 -28.53
N ASN A 420 7.62 14.00 -28.94
CA ASN A 420 6.97 13.96 -30.25
C ASN A 420 5.51 14.44 -30.19
N ASN A 421 5.09 15.01 -29.06
CA ASN A 421 3.74 15.56 -28.85
C ASN A 421 2.63 14.54 -29.13
N SER A 422 2.80 13.29 -28.68
CA SER A 422 1.80 12.23 -28.81
C SER A 422 1.05 12.03 -27.50
N MET A 423 -0.28 12.13 -27.54
CA MET A 423 -1.14 11.93 -26.38
C MET A 423 -2.33 11.05 -26.76
N LYS A 424 -2.75 10.18 -25.83
CA LYS A 424 -3.86 9.24 -26.01
C LYS A 424 -3.73 8.31 -27.23
N ASP A 425 -2.52 8.09 -27.71
CA ASP A 425 -2.21 7.14 -28.78
C ASP A 425 -1.25 6.06 -28.27
N ASN A 426 -1.80 5.05 -27.62
CA ASN A 426 -0.98 3.95 -27.10
C ASN A 426 -0.27 3.16 -28.22
N MET A 427 -0.79 3.18 -29.45
CA MET A 427 -0.23 2.39 -30.57
C MET A 427 0.86 3.14 -31.33
N VAL A 428 1.19 4.38 -30.93
CA VAL A 428 2.24 5.20 -31.55
C VAL A 428 3.58 4.46 -31.65
N TYR A 429 3.90 3.60 -30.68
CA TYR A 429 5.18 2.88 -30.66
C TYR A 429 5.19 1.61 -31.49
N GLU A 430 4.23 0.69 -31.28
CA GLU A 430 4.19 -0.58 -32.00
C GLU A 430 3.75 -0.37 -33.45
N SER A 431 2.61 0.29 -33.67
CA SER A 431 2.06 0.52 -35.01
C SER A 431 2.71 1.71 -35.71
N GLY A 432 3.02 2.78 -34.98
CA GLY A 432 3.65 3.97 -35.55
C GLY A 432 5.15 3.79 -35.81
N TRP A 433 5.93 3.48 -34.77
CA TRP A 433 7.39 3.36 -34.87
C TRP A 433 7.88 1.95 -35.23
N GLY A 434 7.00 0.95 -35.25
CA GLY A 434 7.37 -0.44 -35.54
C GLY A 434 8.11 -1.12 -34.39
N LYS A 435 7.98 -0.64 -33.15
CA LYS A 435 8.62 -1.26 -31.98
C LYS A 435 8.06 -2.67 -31.74
N LYS A 436 8.97 -3.60 -31.42
CA LYS A 436 8.62 -4.98 -31.01
C LYS A 436 8.92 -5.14 -29.54
N PHE A 437 7.89 -4.98 -28.71
CA PHE A 437 8.05 -5.02 -27.27
C PHE A 437 8.32 -6.43 -26.73
N GLY A 438 9.11 -6.50 -25.65
CA GLY A 438 9.03 -7.60 -24.70
C GLY A 438 7.91 -7.31 -23.73
N SER A 439 8.25 -6.86 -22.53
CA SER A 439 7.30 -6.29 -21.58
C SER A 439 7.21 -4.77 -21.67
N VAL A 440 6.05 -4.22 -21.31
CA VAL A 440 5.85 -2.80 -21.01
C VAL A 440 5.31 -2.66 -19.60
N LEU A 441 5.98 -1.85 -18.78
CA LEU A 441 5.75 -1.77 -17.34
C LEU A 441 5.53 -0.31 -16.94
N ALA A 442 4.41 -0.02 -16.26
CA ALA A 442 4.20 1.25 -15.58
C ALA A 442 4.82 1.19 -14.18
N ARG A 443 5.41 2.30 -13.72
CA ARG A 443 6.01 2.40 -12.39
C ARG A 443 5.04 3.04 -11.40
N ARG A 444 4.85 2.41 -10.25
CA ARG A 444 4.29 3.07 -9.06
C ARG A 444 5.44 3.70 -8.28
N SER A 445 5.12 4.78 -7.56
CA SER A 445 6.13 5.64 -6.92
C SER A 445 7.00 4.97 -5.84
N ASP A 446 6.58 3.84 -5.29
CA ASP A 446 7.38 3.04 -4.35
C ASP A 446 8.28 2.00 -5.04
N GLY A 447 8.35 2.00 -6.38
CA GLY A 447 9.17 1.09 -7.18
C GLY A 447 8.44 -0.16 -7.70
N LEU A 448 7.15 -0.35 -7.36
CA LEU A 448 6.38 -1.47 -7.90
C LEU A 448 6.18 -1.32 -9.41
N LEU A 449 6.41 -2.41 -10.14
CA LEU A 449 6.15 -2.48 -11.59
C LEU A 449 4.77 -3.08 -11.85
N LEU A 450 3.98 -2.37 -12.65
CA LEU A 450 2.63 -2.75 -13.06
C LEU A 450 2.65 -3.12 -14.54
N PRO A 451 2.28 -4.35 -14.92
CA PRO A 451 2.28 -4.75 -16.32
C PRO A 451 1.21 -3.99 -17.11
N VAL A 452 1.60 -3.39 -18.23
CA VAL A 452 0.71 -2.66 -19.13
C VAL A 452 0.95 -3.02 -20.61
N THR A 453 1.65 -4.13 -20.88
CA THR A 453 1.99 -4.59 -22.24
C THR A 453 0.80 -4.60 -23.19
N GLU A 454 -0.37 -5.10 -22.76
CA GLU A 454 -1.59 -5.18 -23.60
C GLU A 454 -2.16 -3.81 -23.98
N ALA A 455 -1.79 -2.75 -23.26
CA ALA A 455 -2.18 -1.40 -23.63
C ALA A 455 -1.35 -0.86 -24.82
N TYR A 456 -0.18 -1.46 -25.10
CA TYR A 456 0.82 -0.96 -26.07
C TYR A 456 1.20 -1.97 -27.15
N SER A 457 0.73 -3.22 -27.04
CA SER A 457 0.97 -4.28 -28.01
C SER A 457 -0.31 -5.08 -28.24
N VAL A 458 -0.70 -5.26 -29.50
CA VAL A 458 -1.85 -6.10 -29.87
C VAL A 458 -1.49 -7.58 -30.02
N HIS A 459 -0.19 -7.89 -30.03
CA HIS A 459 0.34 -9.21 -30.34
C HIS A 459 1.12 -9.80 -29.17
N THR A 460 0.40 -10.16 -28.11
CA THR A 460 0.98 -10.62 -26.85
C THR A 460 0.82 -12.12 -26.62
N CYS A 461 1.59 -12.65 -25.69
CA CYS A 461 1.44 -13.99 -25.11
C CYS A 461 1.67 -13.93 -23.59
N LYS A 462 1.32 -15.00 -22.88
CA LYS A 462 1.49 -15.10 -21.43
C LYS A 462 2.57 -16.10 -21.05
N ILE A 463 3.48 -15.69 -20.15
CA ILE A 463 4.49 -16.56 -19.57
C ILE A 463 4.24 -16.64 -18.06
N ASN A 464 3.90 -17.83 -17.57
CA ASN A 464 3.80 -18.12 -16.15
C ASN A 464 5.09 -18.82 -15.70
N VAL A 465 5.70 -18.28 -14.64
CA VAL A 465 6.88 -18.87 -13.99
C VAL A 465 6.50 -19.26 -12.56
N PHE A 466 6.67 -20.54 -12.23
CA PHE A 466 6.42 -21.09 -10.90
C PHE A 466 7.74 -21.34 -10.17
N ALA A 467 7.96 -20.62 -9.08
CA ALA A 467 9.04 -20.82 -8.13
C ALA A 467 8.65 -21.91 -7.12
N LEU A 468 9.31 -23.05 -7.18
CA LEU A 468 9.03 -24.20 -6.31
C LEU A 468 10.26 -24.62 -5.51
N ASP A 469 10.05 -25.13 -4.29
CA ASP A 469 11.10 -25.70 -3.45
C ASP A 469 11.50 -27.10 -3.94
N VAL A 470 12.48 -27.74 -3.27
CA VAL A 470 12.94 -29.09 -3.66
C VAL A 470 11.84 -30.16 -3.65
N ASN A 471 10.78 -29.94 -2.86
CA ASN A 471 9.62 -30.81 -2.67
C ASN A 471 8.37 -30.35 -3.47
N ASN A 472 8.55 -29.46 -4.46
CA ASN A 472 7.47 -28.92 -5.30
C ASN A 472 6.44 -28.05 -4.54
N LYS A 473 6.80 -27.46 -3.41
CA LYS A 473 5.96 -26.47 -2.71
C LYS A 473 6.24 -25.07 -3.22
N PRO A 474 5.21 -24.21 -3.36
CA PRO A 474 5.36 -22.80 -3.68
C PRO A 474 6.37 -22.04 -2.84
N ILE A 475 7.26 -21.30 -3.50
CA ILE A 475 8.15 -20.32 -2.88
C ILE A 475 7.52 -18.94 -3.09
N ASP A 476 6.83 -18.44 -2.07
CA ASP A 476 6.37 -17.05 -2.04
C ASP A 476 7.54 -16.09 -1.88
N GLY A 477 7.48 -14.95 -2.56
CA GLY A 477 8.48 -13.90 -2.49
C GLY A 477 9.86 -14.25 -3.09
N ALA A 478 9.92 -15.20 -4.02
CA ALA A 478 11.12 -15.45 -4.81
C ALA A 478 11.34 -14.31 -5.81
N PHE A 479 12.58 -13.83 -5.92
CA PHE A 479 12.95 -12.79 -6.88
C PHE A 479 13.22 -13.42 -8.25
N LEU A 480 12.55 -12.92 -9.28
CA LEU A 480 12.69 -13.35 -10.67
C LEU A 480 13.32 -12.25 -11.50
N LEU A 481 14.34 -12.60 -12.27
CA LEU A 481 14.94 -11.76 -13.29
C LEU A 481 14.55 -12.30 -14.67
N VAL A 482 14.00 -11.46 -15.55
CA VAL A 482 13.54 -11.85 -16.88
C VAL A 482 14.35 -11.14 -17.95
N GLY A 483 14.86 -11.92 -18.91
CA GLY A 483 15.58 -11.41 -20.07
C GLY A 483 14.84 -11.68 -21.38
N MET A 484 15.05 -10.81 -22.37
CA MET A 484 14.52 -10.93 -23.72
C MET A 484 15.66 -10.84 -24.75
N GLY A 485 15.56 -11.62 -25.81
CA GLY A 485 16.46 -11.57 -26.96
C GLY A 485 17.34 -12.82 -27.09
N PRO A 486 18.07 -12.93 -28.22
CA PRO A 486 18.97 -14.05 -28.46
C PRO A 486 20.10 -14.03 -27.42
N GLN A 487 20.72 -15.18 -27.15
CA GLN A 487 21.79 -15.28 -26.16
C GLN A 487 22.96 -14.28 -26.42
N SER A 488 23.21 -13.93 -27.68
CA SER A 488 24.25 -12.97 -28.08
C SER A 488 23.92 -11.50 -27.78
N ASP A 489 22.64 -11.17 -27.58
CA ASP A 489 22.14 -9.81 -27.31
C ASP A 489 20.97 -9.90 -26.30
N LEU A 490 21.25 -10.54 -25.16
CA LEU A 490 20.28 -10.75 -24.11
C LEU A 490 20.15 -9.48 -23.27
N ARG A 491 18.93 -8.95 -23.17
CA ARG A 491 18.62 -7.68 -22.50
C ARG A 491 17.70 -7.91 -21.31
N LEU A 492 17.81 -7.05 -20.29
CA LEU A 492 16.85 -7.02 -19.19
C LEU A 492 15.48 -6.63 -19.74
N ASP A 493 14.47 -7.44 -19.46
CA ASP A 493 13.09 -7.16 -19.87
C ASP A 493 12.20 -6.76 -18.70
N SER A 494 12.26 -7.52 -17.61
CA SER A 494 11.52 -7.23 -16.39
C SER A 494 12.16 -7.95 -15.19
N TYR A 495 11.65 -7.64 -14.01
CA TYR A 495 11.89 -8.43 -12.81
C TYR A 495 10.62 -8.49 -11.99
N ALA A 496 10.52 -9.47 -11.09
CA ALA A 496 9.35 -9.62 -10.25
C ALA A 496 9.61 -10.36 -8.95
N THR A 497 8.60 -10.34 -8.08
CA THR A 497 8.53 -11.14 -6.87
C THR A 497 7.31 -12.06 -6.94
N THR A 498 7.47 -13.35 -6.62
CA THR A 498 6.37 -14.31 -6.72
C THR A 498 5.30 -14.15 -5.63
N ASP A 499 4.06 -14.48 -5.99
CA ASP A 499 2.90 -14.45 -5.11
C ASP A 499 2.83 -15.65 -4.13
N ALA A 500 1.70 -15.82 -3.42
CA ALA A 500 1.47 -16.93 -2.48
C ALA A 500 1.55 -18.33 -3.11
N GLU A 501 1.25 -18.45 -4.40
CA GLU A 501 1.33 -19.68 -5.17
C GLU A 501 2.74 -19.91 -5.75
N GLY A 502 3.68 -19.01 -5.43
CA GLY A 502 5.01 -19.01 -6.01
C GLY A 502 4.97 -18.68 -7.50
N LYS A 503 3.91 -18.03 -7.97
CA LYS A 503 3.69 -17.72 -9.38
C LYS A 503 4.05 -16.28 -9.67
N PHE A 504 4.55 -16.05 -10.88
CA PHE A 504 4.57 -14.75 -11.53
C PHE A 504 4.10 -14.91 -12.98
N THR A 505 3.20 -14.04 -13.41
CA THR A 505 2.71 -14.01 -14.79
C THR A 505 3.20 -12.74 -15.46
N LEU A 506 3.84 -12.92 -16.61
CA LEU A 506 4.29 -11.84 -17.47
C LEU A 506 3.51 -11.87 -18.78
N VAL A 507 3.00 -10.70 -19.19
CA VAL A 507 2.47 -10.51 -20.54
C VAL A 507 3.56 -9.88 -21.40
N VAL A 508 3.93 -10.56 -22.47
CA VAL A 508 5.06 -10.19 -23.32
C VAL A 508 4.68 -10.17 -24.80
N GLY A 509 5.42 -9.45 -25.62
CA GLY A 509 5.24 -9.46 -27.08
C GLY A 509 5.72 -10.76 -27.74
N LYS A 510 5.10 -11.10 -28.87
CA LYS A 510 5.45 -12.28 -29.67
C LYS A 510 6.82 -12.17 -30.37
N ASP A 511 7.23 -13.27 -31.01
CA ASP A 511 8.42 -13.38 -31.88
C ASP A 511 9.79 -13.17 -31.19
N ASN A 512 9.82 -13.01 -29.87
CA ASN A 512 11.04 -12.90 -29.07
C ASN A 512 11.35 -14.20 -28.30
N SER A 513 12.63 -14.41 -27.97
CA SER A 513 13.06 -15.40 -26.99
C SER A 513 13.08 -14.82 -25.58
N TYR A 514 12.69 -15.63 -24.60
CA TYR A 514 12.58 -15.24 -23.19
C TYR A 514 13.39 -16.15 -22.27
N TRP A 515 14.02 -15.53 -21.28
CA TRP A 515 14.90 -16.16 -20.30
C TRP A 515 14.45 -15.77 -18.90
N ALA A 516 14.64 -16.66 -17.92
CA ALA A 516 14.39 -16.30 -16.53
C ALA A 516 15.39 -16.96 -15.58
N GLY A 517 15.61 -16.29 -14.46
CA GLY A 517 16.36 -16.80 -13.32
C GLY A 517 15.68 -16.43 -12.02
N MET A 518 15.76 -17.33 -11.05
CA MET A 518 15.18 -17.18 -9.72
C MET A 518 16.28 -17.08 -8.66
N SER A 519 16.13 -16.13 -7.74
CA SER A 519 16.90 -16.02 -6.50
C SER A 519 15.97 -16.13 -5.30
N SER A 520 16.29 -17.00 -4.35
CA SER A 520 15.48 -17.18 -3.13
C SER A 520 16.29 -17.73 -1.96
N SER A 521 15.79 -17.54 -0.74
CA SER A 521 16.40 -18.15 0.46
C SER A 521 16.39 -19.69 0.44
N LEU A 522 15.56 -20.31 -0.41
CA LEU A 522 15.46 -21.75 -0.62
C LEU A 522 16.27 -22.26 -1.82
N GLY A 523 17.09 -21.40 -2.44
CA GLY A 523 17.98 -21.73 -3.55
C GLY A 523 17.68 -20.96 -4.82
N ASN A 524 18.65 -20.94 -5.72
CA ASN A 524 18.61 -20.23 -7.00
C ASN A 524 18.40 -21.24 -8.15
N ASP A 525 17.73 -20.81 -9.22
CA ASP A 525 17.63 -21.56 -10.48
C ASP A 525 17.62 -20.64 -11.71
N PRO A 526 18.63 -20.72 -12.60
CA PRO A 526 19.85 -21.52 -12.44
C PRO A 526 20.70 -21.06 -11.25
N SER A 527 21.78 -21.78 -10.93
CA SER A 527 22.68 -21.40 -9.82
C SER A 527 23.21 -19.96 -9.94
N ASN A 528 23.43 -19.52 -11.17
CA ASN A 528 23.79 -18.15 -11.52
C ASN A 528 23.09 -17.73 -12.83
N GLY A 529 22.49 -16.56 -12.83
CA GLY A 529 21.93 -15.90 -14.00
C GLY A 529 20.57 -16.41 -14.41
N VAL A 530 20.34 -16.51 -15.71
CA VAL A 530 19.06 -16.92 -16.28
C VAL A 530 19.25 -18.11 -17.22
N LYS A 531 18.18 -18.89 -17.41
CA LYS A 531 18.11 -19.95 -18.41
C LYS A 531 16.99 -19.66 -19.40
N LEU A 532 17.14 -20.20 -20.61
CA LEU A 532 16.16 -20.06 -21.67
C LEU A 532 14.86 -20.72 -21.24
N LEU A 533 13.77 -19.96 -21.31
CA LEU A 533 12.42 -20.51 -21.13
C LEU A 533 11.80 -20.83 -22.49
N LEU A 534 11.88 -19.87 -23.42
CA LEU A 534 11.16 -19.92 -24.69
C LEU A 534 12.03 -19.36 -25.81
N GLU A 535 12.25 -20.14 -26.86
CA GLU A 535 13.01 -19.70 -28.05
C GLU A 535 12.25 -18.68 -28.89
N LYS A 536 10.92 -18.80 -28.95
CA LYS A 536 10.08 -17.91 -29.73
C LYS A 536 8.65 -17.88 -29.19
N ALA A 537 8.23 -16.73 -28.71
CA ALA A 537 6.84 -16.48 -28.32
C ALA A 537 5.88 -16.48 -29.51
N VAL A 538 4.74 -17.15 -29.35
CA VAL A 538 3.65 -17.18 -30.32
C VAL A 538 2.46 -16.42 -29.76
N GLU A 539 1.82 -15.63 -30.60
CA GLU A 539 0.66 -14.81 -30.25
C GLU A 539 -0.47 -15.63 -29.64
N GLY A 540 -1.07 -15.11 -28.56
CA GLY A 540 -2.22 -15.71 -27.88
C GLY A 540 -1.90 -16.95 -27.04
N GLU A 541 -0.68 -17.49 -27.11
CA GLU A 541 -0.29 -18.67 -26.34
C GLU A 541 -0.02 -18.35 -24.86
N GLU A 542 -0.19 -19.36 -24.03
CA GLU A 542 0.14 -19.33 -22.59
C GLU A 542 1.13 -20.44 -22.25
N TYR A 543 2.30 -20.05 -21.73
CA TYR A 543 3.39 -20.94 -21.40
C TYR A 543 3.55 -21.07 -19.88
N ASN A 544 3.86 -22.28 -19.41
CA ASN A 544 4.09 -22.56 -17.98
C ASN A 544 5.48 -23.14 -17.78
N PHE A 545 6.29 -22.49 -16.95
CA PHE A 545 7.66 -22.90 -16.63
C PHE A 545 7.86 -23.01 -15.12
N THR A 546 8.80 -23.85 -14.71
CA THR A 546 9.17 -24.04 -13.30
C THR A 546 10.64 -23.68 -13.07
N LEU A 547 10.89 -22.89 -12.03
CA LEU A 547 12.21 -22.65 -11.45
C LEU A 547 12.26 -23.27 -10.05
N LYS A 548 13.30 -24.06 -9.77
CA LYS A 548 13.31 -24.95 -8.60
C LYS A 548 14.47 -24.68 -7.65
N GLY A 549 14.14 -24.28 -6.42
CA GLY A 549 15.08 -24.15 -5.30
C GLY A 549 15.60 -25.52 -4.84
N ASN A 550 16.78 -25.51 -4.20
CA ASN A 550 17.46 -26.73 -3.75
C ASN A 550 17.22 -27.07 -2.27
N LYS A 551 16.50 -26.23 -1.53
CA LYS A 551 16.11 -26.46 -0.13
C LYS A 551 14.60 -26.68 -0.02
N ALA A 552 14.20 -27.36 1.04
CA ALA A 552 12.79 -27.54 1.39
C ALA A 552 12.27 -26.36 2.21
N LYS A 553 11.06 -25.91 1.89
CA LYS A 553 10.27 -24.99 2.67
C LYS A 553 9.88 -25.66 3.99
N GLN A 554 10.22 -25.01 5.09
CA GLN A 554 9.89 -25.52 6.43
C GLN A 554 8.42 -25.23 6.75
N ALA A 555 7.80 -26.14 7.49
CA ALA A 555 6.47 -25.95 8.07
C ALA A 555 6.57 -26.08 9.60
N PRO A 556 5.72 -25.38 10.39
CA PRO A 556 5.70 -25.53 11.82
C PRO A 556 5.40 -26.98 12.14
N ASN A 557 6.17 -27.51 13.07
CA ASN A 557 6.03 -28.86 13.56
C ASN A 557 5.16 -28.80 14.82
N PHE A 558 3.98 -29.40 14.78
CA PHE A 558 3.06 -29.38 15.90
C PHE A 558 2.24 -30.66 16.01
N ASN A 559 1.72 -30.91 17.21
CA ASN A 559 0.67 -31.91 17.44
C ASN A 559 -0.63 -31.22 17.85
N LYS A 560 -1.75 -31.76 17.38
CA LYS A 560 -3.03 -31.47 17.99
C LYS A 560 -3.19 -32.34 19.23
N ILE A 561 -3.44 -31.73 20.37
CA ILE A 561 -3.79 -32.40 21.62
C ILE A 561 -5.24 -32.08 21.99
N ASP A 562 -5.81 -32.86 22.91
CA ASP A 562 -7.13 -32.54 23.47
C ASP A 562 -7.02 -31.28 24.33
N THR A 563 -8.10 -30.50 24.37
CA THR A 563 -8.18 -29.34 25.26
C THR A 563 -8.22 -29.83 26.70
N PRO A 564 -7.41 -29.27 27.62
CA PRO A 564 -7.51 -29.64 29.03
C PRO A 564 -8.95 -29.45 29.55
N PRO A 565 -9.44 -30.31 30.46
CA PRO A 565 -10.79 -30.18 30.97
C PRO A 565 -10.99 -28.84 31.69
N ASP A 566 -11.95 -28.03 31.22
CA ASP A 566 -12.44 -26.85 31.93
C ASP A 566 -13.60 -27.29 32.84
N ASN A 567 -13.29 -27.53 34.12
CA ASN A 567 -14.27 -28.07 35.07
C ASN A 567 -15.15 -26.99 35.72
N ILE A 568 -14.84 -25.71 35.52
CA ILE A 568 -15.49 -24.58 36.20
C ILE A 568 -16.31 -23.75 35.19
N GLU A 569 -15.94 -23.76 33.90
CA GLU A 569 -16.54 -22.95 32.83
C GLU A 569 -16.65 -21.47 33.26
N ASP A 570 -15.57 -20.95 33.82
CA ASP A 570 -15.51 -19.60 34.40
C ASP A 570 -15.00 -18.54 33.42
N PHE A 571 -14.20 -18.94 32.42
CA PHE A 571 -13.61 -18.07 31.42
C PHE A 571 -13.66 -18.67 30.02
N LYS A 572 -13.92 -17.82 29.02
CA LYS A 572 -13.77 -18.21 27.62
C LYS A 572 -13.17 -17.10 26.77
N LEU A 573 -12.33 -17.49 25.82
CA LEU A 573 -11.85 -16.62 24.76
C LEU A 573 -12.69 -16.85 23.51
N VAL A 574 -13.28 -15.80 22.98
CA VAL A 574 -13.95 -15.78 21.67
C VAL A 574 -13.04 -15.09 20.67
N PHE A 575 -12.90 -15.66 19.48
CA PHE A 575 -12.10 -15.04 18.42
C PHE A 575 -12.77 -15.23 17.06
N ASP A 576 -12.65 -14.19 16.24
CA ASP A 576 -13.16 -14.12 14.88
C ASP A 576 -12.17 -13.35 14.00
N PHE A 577 -11.79 -13.89 12.84
CA PHE A 577 -10.88 -13.20 11.92
C PHE A 577 -11.10 -13.58 10.47
N GLU A 578 -10.58 -12.73 9.58
CA GLU A 578 -10.60 -12.86 8.13
C GLU A 578 -9.24 -12.44 7.55
N VAL A 579 -8.71 -13.28 6.66
CA VAL A 579 -7.50 -13.04 5.86
C VAL A 579 -7.91 -12.27 4.61
N LYS A 580 -7.46 -11.03 4.49
CA LYS A 580 -7.73 -10.17 3.33
C LYS A 580 -6.87 -10.53 2.12
N GLY A 581 -5.73 -11.17 2.35
CA GLY A 581 -4.83 -11.66 1.31
C GLY A 581 -3.38 -11.67 1.75
N GLN A 582 -2.50 -11.98 0.82
CA GLN A 582 -1.05 -11.89 1.00
C GLN A 582 -0.49 -10.81 0.08
N LEU A 583 0.32 -9.92 0.64
CA LEU A 583 1.06 -8.91 -0.09
C LEU A 583 2.46 -9.43 -0.41
N ALA A 584 2.82 -9.42 -1.69
CA ALA A 584 4.18 -9.73 -2.10
C ALA A 584 5.15 -8.72 -1.49
N ASN A 585 6.24 -9.19 -0.87
CA ASN A 585 7.30 -8.32 -0.38
C ASN A 585 8.22 -7.96 -1.55
N TRP A 586 7.78 -7.01 -2.37
CA TRP A 586 8.38 -6.70 -3.65
C TRP A 586 9.74 -6.05 -3.47
N LYS A 587 10.80 -6.68 -3.99
CA LYS A 587 12.14 -6.10 -3.98
C LYS A 587 12.31 -5.12 -5.13
N ASN A 588 12.66 -3.87 -4.82
CA ASN A 588 13.01 -2.89 -5.85
C ASN A 588 14.45 -3.16 -6.32
N TYR A 589 14.60 -3.37 -7.62
CA TYR A 589 15.90 -3.72 -8.21
C TYR A 589 16.66 -2.53 -8.79
N LEU A 590 15.93 -1.51 -9.26
CA LEU A 590 16.48 -0.32 -9.93
C LEU A 590 16.37 0.93 -9.05
N ASP A 591 16.58 0.78 -7.73
CA ASP A 591 16.49 1.89 -6.78
C ASP A 591 17.90 2.34 -6.40
N ASP A 592 18.11 3.65 -6.20
CA ASP A 592 19.39 4.22 -5.77
C ASP A 592 19.86 3.65 -4.43
N LEU A 593 18.90 3.27 -3.59
CA LEU A 593 19.15 2.58 -2.34
C LEU A 593 19.01 1.07 -2.53
N GLN A 594 20.03 0.34 -2.10
CA GLN A 594 20.00 -1.12 -2.16
C GLN A 594 19.05 -1.70 -1.11
N ASN A 595 18.43 -2.84 -1.44
CA ASN A 595 17.55 -3.61 -0.57
C ASN A 595 16.32 -2.82 -0.09
N THR A 596 15.79 -1.93 -0.93
CA THR A 596 14.46 -1.36 -0.72
C THR A 596 13.37 -2.36 -1.14
N PHE A 597 12.24 -2.28 -0.44
CA PHE A 597 11.09 -3.15 -0.65
C PHE A 597 9.81 -2.32 -0.60
N CYS A 598 8.78 -2.78 -1.30
CA CYS A 598 7.44 -2.23 -1.27
C CYS A 598 6.38 -3.36 -1.26
N TYR A 599 5.11 -3.01 -1.04
CA TYR A 599 4.02 -3.99 -1.07
C TYR A 599 3.56 -4.22 -2.52
N GLY A 600 3.83 -5.40 -3.06
CA GLY A 600 3.37 -5.81 -4.38
C GLY A 600 1.88 -6.13 -4.43
N SER A 601 1.46 -6.77 -5.53
CA SER A 601 0.06 -7.20 -5.70
C SER A 601 -0.39 -8.10 -4.56
N MET A 602 -1.67 -7.96 -4.20
CA MET A 602 -2.32 -8.82 -3.23
C MET A 602 -2.84 -10.08 -3.93
N SER A 603 -2.50 -11.25 -3.40
CA SER A 603 -3.05 -12.52 -3.84
C SER A 603 -3.94 -13.13 -2.76
N ASN A 604 -4.80 -14.07 -3.16
CA ASN A 604 -5.50 -14.91 -2.19
C ASN A 604 -4.49 -15.61 -1.28
N SER A 605 -4.84 -15.76 -0.02
CA SER A 605 -3.98 -16.39 0.97
C SER A 605 -4.78 -17.06 2.07
N SER A 606 -4.06 -17.80 2.90
CA SER A 606 -4.60 -18.47 4.07
C SER A 606 -3.57 -18.43 5.19
N ILE A 607 -4.03 -18.64 6.41
CA ILE A 607 -3.17 -18.61 7.59
C ILE A 607 -3.47 -19.79 8.51
N LYS A 608 -2.49 -20.13 9.35
CA LYS A 608 -2.66 -21.11 10.41
C LYS A 608 -3.06 -20.40 11.70
N PHE A 609 -3.91 -21.03 12.49
CA PHE A 609 -4.32 -20.53 13.79
C PHE A 609 -4.15 -21.59 14.86
N PHE A 610 -3.60 -21.19 16.00
CA PHE A 610 -3.30 -22.07 17.12
C PHE A 610 -3.79 -21.48 18.44
N VAL A 611 -4.25 -22.35 19.34
CA VAL A 611 -4.37 -22.04 20.77
C VAL A 611 -3.51 -23.00 21.56
N THR A 612 -2.67 -22.47 22.44
CA THR A 612 -1.74 -23.27 23.25
C THR A 612 -1.31 -22.55 24.53
N ASP A 613 -0.64 -23.26 25.43
CA ASP A 613 -0.05 -22.72 26.65
C ASP A 613 1.28 -21.97 26.38
N GLU A 614 1.78 -21.26 27.40
CA GLU A 614 3.01 -20.48 27.29
C GLU A 614 4.25 -21.29 26.85
N PRO A 615 4.59 -22.45 27.46
CA PRO A 615 5.76 -23.21 27.04
C PRO A 615 5.70 -23.67 25.57
N ASN A 616 4.51 -24.01 25.07
CA ASN A 616 4.35 -24.41 23.67
C ASN A 616 4.32 -23.21 22.72
N TYR A 617 3.80 -22.06 23.15
CA TYR A 617 3.94 -20.82 22.39
C TYR A 617 5.41 -20.45 22.22
N GLU A 618 6.22 -20.49 23.29
CA GLU A 618 7.66 -20.23 23.24
C GLU A 618 8.38 -21.16 22.24
N LYS A 619 8.10 -22.47 22.28
CA LYS A 619 8.62 -23.44 21.29
C LYS A 619 8.24 -23.06 19.86
N SER A 620 7.00 -22.59 19.64
CA SER A 620 6.53 -22.16 18.31
C SER A 620 7.34 -20.97 17.77
N THR A 621 7.79 -20.06 18.64
CA THR A 621 8.56 -18.87 18.22
C THR A 621 9.97 -19.19 17.73
N ILE A 622 10.49 -20.36 18.11
CA ILE A 622 11.82 -20.85 17.69
C ILE A 622 11.73 -22.08 16.77
N ASN A 623 10.56 -22.33 16.17
CA ASN A 623 10.29 -23.45 15.25
C ASN A 623 10.60 -24.85 15.84
N GLN A 624 10.51 -25.00 17.15
CA GLN A 624 10.53 -26.32 17.79
C GLN A 624 9.15 -26.97 17.73
N ARG A 625 9.11 -28.30 17.93
CA ARG A 625 7.84 -29.03 18.00
C ARG A 625 7.05 -28.58 19.22
N PHE A 626 5.79 -28.21 19.03
CA PHE A 626 4.88 -27.76 20.09
C PHE A 626 3.52 -28.46 20.02
N ASP A 627 2.81 -28.50 21.13
CA ASP A 627 1.46 -29.03 21.19
C ASP A 627 0.46 -27.87 21.15
N ALA A 628 -0.71 -28.07 20.53
CA ALA A 628 -1.78 -27.08 20.47
C ALA A 628 -3.15 -27.76 20.59
N CYS A 629 -4.07 -27.14 21.32
CA CYS A 629 -5.40 -27.68 21.56
C CYS A 629 -6.38 -27.27 20.45
N VAL A 630 -6.30 -26.02 19.99
CA VAL A 630 -7.00 -25.55 18.79
C VAL A 630 -5.99 -25.46 17.66
N VAL A 631 -6.33 -26.06 16.53
CA VAL A 631 -5.51 -26.05 15.31
C VAL A 631 -6.43 -25.82 14.13
N GLN A 632 -6.22 -24.72 13.43
CA GLN A 632 -6.75 -24.52 12.08
C GLN A 632 -5.60 -24.39 11.09
N LYS A 633 -5.69 -25.15 10.00
CA LYS A 633 -4.68 -25.19 8.95
C LYS A 633 -5.23 -24.47 7.74
N ASP A 634 -4.50 -23.45 7.28
CA ASP A 634 -4.70 -22.85 5.96
C ASP A 634 -6.15 -22.37 5.75
N VAL A 635 -6.65 -21.59 6.71
CA VAL A 635 -7.98 -20.97 6.68
C VAL A 635 -7.91 -19.51 6.22
N ASN A 636 -8.94 -19.06 5.51
CA ASN A 636 -9.11 -17.67 5.08
C ASN A 636 -10.03 -16.86 6.02
N ALA A 637 -10.86 -17.52 6.82
CA ALA A 637 -11.59 -16.93 7.93
C ALA A 637 -11.84 -18.00 8.99
N PHE A 638 -11.97 -17.61 10.26
CA PHE A 638 -12.30 -18.53 11.33
C PHE A 638 -12.96 -17.80 12.49
N SER A 639 -13.98 -18.42 13.06
CA SER A 639 -14.66 -17.96 14.27
C SER A 639 -14.90 -19.15 15.20
N SER A 640 -14.52 -19.03 16.46
CA SER A 640 -14.75 -20.04 17.49
C SER A 640 -14.60 -19.43 18.88
N GLU A 641 -14.95 -20.22 19.88
CA GLU A 641 -14.61 -19.97 21.27
C GLU A 641 -13.70 -21.06 21.83
N PHE A 642 -13.03 -20.74 22.94
CA PHE A 642 -12.12 -21.60 23.68
C PHE A 642 -12.34 -21.35 25.19
N GLY A 643 -12.80 -22.35 25.93
CA GLY A 643 -12.83 -22.31 27.39
C GLY A 643 -11.41 -22.29 27.94
N VAL A 644 -11.10 -21.35 28.84
CA VAL A 644 -9.76 -21.18 29.40
C VAL A 644 -9.65 -22.09 30.64
N PRO A 645 -8.98 -23.25 30.54
CA PRO A 645 -9.22 -24.37 31.45
C PRO A 645 -8.58 -24.20 32.84
N ASP A 646 -7.60 -23.31 32.98
CA ASP A 646 -6.85 -23.08 34.21
C ASP A 646 -6.33 -21.63 34.29
N ASP A 647 -5.66 -21.30 35.39
CA ASP A 647 -5.04 -19.99 35.63
C ASP A 647 -3.69 -19.79 34.89
N GLY A 648 -3.29 -20.75 34.06
CA GLY A 648 -2.10 -20.66 33.23
C GLY A 648 -2.21 -19.53 32.20
N ILE A 649 -1.07 -19.19 31.60
CA ILE A 649 -1.04 -18.22 30.51
C ILE A 649 -1.30 -18.96 29.20
N TRP A 650 -2.34 -18.51 28.50
CA TRP A 650 -2.77 -19.09 27.22
C TRP A 650 -2.54 -18.12 26.07
N TYR A 651 -2.28 -18.67 24.89
CA TYR A 651 -1.94 -17.94 23.68
C TYR A 651 -2.87 -18.37 22.56
N ALA A 652 -3.52 -17.41 21.89
CA ALA A 652 -4.31 -17.62 20.69
C ALA A 652 -3.73 -16.78 19.57
N PHE A 653 -3.20 -17.42 18.52
CA PHE A 653 -2.41 -16.70 17.53
C PHE A 653 -2.50 -17.26 16.11
N LEU A 654 -2.50 -16.31 15.19
CA LEU A 654 -2.28 -16.46 13.76
C LEU A 654 -0.78 -16.66 13.52
N ASN A 655 -0.45 -17.61 12.65
CA ASN A 655 0.92 -18.02 12.37
C ASN A 655 1.20 -17.89 10.88
N ASN A 656 2.00 -16.88 10.53
CA ASN A 656 2.48 -16.64 9.16
C ASN A 656 3.88 -17.27 8.95
N ARG A 657 4.20 -18.36 9.67
CA ARG A 657 5.56 -18.93 9.63
C ARG A 657 5.87 -19.79 8.41
N ASN A 658 4.83 -20.14 7.67
CA ASN A 658 4.96 -20.85 6.40
C ASN A 658 5.27 -19.94 5.23
N THR A 659 5.16 -18.63 5.36
CA THR A 659 5.54 -17.74 4.27
C THR A 659 7.04 -17.50 4.34
N ASN A 660 7.67 -17.47 3.17
CA ASN A 660 9.10 -17.27 3.05
C ASN A 660 9.45 -15.79 3.15
N ALA A 661 8.66 -14.92 2.52
CA ALA A 661 8.95 -13.49 2.47
C ALA A 661 7.70 -12.60 2.47
N ASN A 662 6.53 -13.11 2.07
CA ASN A 662 5.34 -12.27 1.90
C ASN A 662 4.56 -12.04 3.20
N PHE A 663 3.88 -10.89 3.27
CA PHE A 663 3.06 -10.45 4.40
C PHE A 663 1.63 -10.95 4.26
N THR A 664 0.97 -11.30 5.36
CA THR A 664 -0.45 -11.69 5.34
C THR A 664 -1.28 -10.61 6.02
N LYS A 665 -2.25 -10.01 5.30
CA LYS A 665 -3.16 -8.98 5.83
C LYS A 665 -4.36 -9.66 6.49
N VAL A 666 -4.60 -9.34 7.76
CA VAL A 666 -5.67 -9.95 8.56
C VAL A 666 -6.45 -8.88 9.31
N THR A 667 -7.76 -9.03 9.35
CA THR A 667 -8.66 -8.29 10.24
C THR A 667 -9.36 -9.25 11.19
N GLY A 668 -9.63 -8.84 12.43
CA GLY A 668 -10.33 -9.71 13.37
C GLY A 668 -10.45 -9.15 14.78
N ARG A 669 -10.93 -9.99 15.68
CA ARG A 669 -11.21 -9.68 17.08
C ARG A 669 -10.91 -10.87 17.97
N PHE A 670 -10.39 -10.56 19.16
CA PHE A 670 -10.27 -11.47 20.29
C PHE A 670 -11.00 -10.85 21.48
N ALA A 671 -11.85 -11.60 22.16
CA ALA A 671 -12.62 -11.13 23.31
C ALA A 671 -12.59 -12.15 24.43
N LEU A 672 -12.16 -11.72 25.62
CA LEU A 672 -12.18 -12.53 26.83
C LEU A 672 -13.50 -12.34 27.55
N TYR A 673 -14.14 -13.42 27.94
CA TYR A 673 -15.38 -13.44 28.73
C TYR A 673 -15.17 -14.18 30.05
N TYR A 674 -15.99 -13.82 31.04
CA TYR A 674 -16.08 -14.52 32.32
C TYR A 674 -17.55 -14.79 32.71
N SER A 675 -17.79 -15.82 33.53
CA SER A 675 -19.10 -16.28 33.99
C SER A 675 -19.44 -15.81 35.42
N GLU A 676 -20.72 -15.69 35.78
CA GLU A 676 -21.15 -15.40 37.18
C GLU A 676 -20.69 -16.45 38.21
N LEU A 677 -20.29 -17.65 37.75
CA LEU A 677 -19.83 -18.74 38.61
C LEU A 677 -18.45 -18.50 39.26
N VAL A 678 -17.77 -17.39 38.93
CA VAL A 678 -16.50 -17.01 39.58
C VAL A 678 -16.77 -16.57 41.02
N GLY A 679 -16.83 -17.54 41.93
CA GLY A 679 -16.98 -17.33 43.36
C GLY A 679 -15.71 -16.75 44.01
N VAL A 680 -15.42 -15.47 43.79
CA VAL A 680 -14.55 -14.69 44.69
C VAL A 680 -15.37 -13.57 45.32
N LYS A 681 -15.90 -13.88 46.50
CA LYS A 681 -16.26 -12.88 47.52
C LYS A 681 -14.99 -12.11 47.88
N GLU A 682 -14.84 -10.92 47.32
CA GLU A 682 -14.31 -9.68 47.93
C GLU A 682 -13.89 -8.72 46.80
N ASN A 683 -14.90 -8.05 46.20
CA ASN A 683 -14.82 -6.67 45.65
C ASN A 683 -15.99 -6.30 44.71
N ILE A 684 -16.94 -7.20 44.43
CA ILE A 684 -17.99 -6.91 43.42
C ILE A 684 -19.18 -6.10 43.99
N LYS A 685 -19.23 -5.82 45.31
CA LYS A 685 -20.39 -5.15 45.93
C LYS A 685 -20.46 -3.62 45.77
N ASP A 686 -19.45 -2.97 45.20
CA ASP A 686 -19.45 -1.51 45.01
C ASP A 686 -20.09 -1.02 43.69
N LEU A 687 -20.62 -1.91 42.85
CA LEU A 687 -20.92 -1.58 41.46
C LEU A 687 -22.40 -1.31 41.12
N GLN A 688 -23.33 -1.41 42.07
CA GLN A 688 -24.76 -1.15 41.82
C GLN A 688 -25.24 0.28 42.17
N ASN A 689 -24.42 1.13 42.78
CA ASN A 689 -24.86 2.46 43.27
C ASN A 689 -24.79 3.61 42.24
N HIS A 690 -24.40 3.36 40.99
CA HIS A 690 -24.00 4.44 40.04
C HIS A 690 -24.94 4.67 38.85
N ILE A 691 -26.10 4.00 38.78
CA ILE A 691 -27.05 4.16 37.66
C ILE A 691 -28.46 4.36 38.20
N SER A 692 -29.16 5.42 37.76
CA SER A 692 -30.57 5.64 38.09
C SER A 692 -31.37 6.06 36.86
N ILE A 693 -32.56 5.46 36.69
CA ILE A 693 -33.47 5.76 35.58
C ILE A 693 -34.81 6.22 36.15
N TYR A 694 -35.15 7.50 35.92
CA TYR A 694 -36.39 8.08 36.46
C TYR A 694 -36.94 9.19 35.54
N PRO A 695 -38.27 9.24 35.31
CA PRO A 695 -39.29 8.31 35.82
C PRO A 695 -39.23 6.92 35.15
N ASN A 696 -39.62 5.88 35.89
CA ASN A 696 -39.84 4.52 35.40
C ASN A 696 -40.95 3.86 36.24
N PRO A 697 -42.17 3.64 35.71
CA PRO A 697 -42.58 3.87 34.32
C PRO A 697 -42.54 5.35 33.89
N PHE A 698 -42.39 5.63 32.59
CA PHE A 698 -42.44 6.97 32.01
C PHE A 698 -43.50 7.09 30.92
N THR A 699 -43.97 8.31 30.64
CA THR A 699 -45.00 8.57 29.62
C THR A 699 -44.53 9.40 28.43
N THR A 700 -43.61 10.35 28.65
CA THR A 700 -43.07 11.23 27.59
C THR A 700 -41.57 11.09 27.42
N LEU A 701 -40.81 11.14 28.52
CA LEU A 701 -39.37 10.92 28.53
C LEU A 701 -38.90 10.34 29.87
N THR A 702 -37.76 9.67 29.86
CA THR A 702 -37.03 9.24 31.06
C THR A 702 -35.62 9.82 31.07
N LYS A 703 -35.05 10.01 32.27
CA LYS A 703 -33.65 10.39 32.44
C LYS A 703 -32.86 9.20 32.92
N ILE A 704 -31.71 8.98 32.30
CA ILE A 704 -30.76 7.91 32.62
C ILE A 704 -29.51 8.60 33.19
N ASN A 705 -29.37 8.57 34.51
CA ASN A 705 -28.21 9.15 35.19
C ASN A 705 -27.16 8.06 35.42
N ILE A 706 -25.92 8.36 35.08
CA ILE A 706 -24.78 7.45 35.15
C ILE A 706 -23.63 8.20 35.82
N GLU A 707 -23.18 7.70 36.97
CA GLU A 707 -22.03 8.23 37.69
C GLU A 707 -20.78 7.45 37.30
N GLN A 708 -19.81 8.12 36.69
CA GLN A 708 -18.54 7.51 36.32
C GLN A 708 -17.44 7.97 37.26
N THR A 709 -16.66 7.03 37.80
CA THR A 709 -15.57 7.32 38.74
C THR A 709 -14.27 7.74 38.05
N GLU A 710 -14.12 7.47 36.75
CA GLU A 710 -12.97 7.84 35.92
C GLU A 710 -13.39 8.02 34.44
N ARG A 711 -12.61 8.75 33.65
CA ARG A 711 -12.89 8.92 32.21
C ARG A 711 -12.90 7.57 31.49
N GLY A 712 -13.93 7.29 30.70
CA GLY A 712 -14.00 6.02 29.97
C GLY A 712 -15.14 5.93 28.97
N ALA A 713 -15.04 4.94 28.08
CA ALA A 713 -16.06 4.68 27.08
C ALA A 713 -17.40 4.31 27.72
N ILE A 714 -18.49 4.81 27.12
CA ILE A 714 -19.85 4.49 27.45
C ILE A 714 -20.64 4.16 26.18
N SER A 715 -21.57 3.20 26.26
CA SER A 715 -22.69 3.07 25.33
C SER A 715 -23.99 2.91 26.11
N VAL A 716 -25.05 3.57 25.66
CA VAL A 716 -26.40 3.45 26.23
C VAL A 716 -27.33 3.07 25.08
N GLU A 717 -27.82 1.84 25.08
CA GLU A 717 -28.55 1.21 23.97
C GLU A 717 -29.93 0.75 24.46
N VAL A 718 -30.95 0.83 23.61
CA VAL A 718 -32.33 0.44 23.92
C VAL A 718 -32.71 -0.79 23.11
N PHE A 719 -33.35 -1.75 23.77
CA PHE A 719 -33.85 -2.99 23.19
C PHE A 719 -35.34 -3.19 23.52
N ASN A 720 -36.07 -3.87 22.63
CA ASN A 720 -37.41 -4.35 22.93
C ASN A 720 -37.38 -5.63 23.78
N GLN A 721 -38.56 -6.15 24.14
CA GLN A 721 -38.70 -7.37 24.94
C GLN A 721 -38.16 -8.64 24.27
N ASP A 722 -38.05 -8.64 22.94
CA ASP A 722 -37.51 -9.75 22.15
C ASP A 722 -35.98 -9.63 21.95
N GLY A 723 -35.34 -8.64 22.59
CA GLY A 723 -33.91 -8.38 22.49
C GLY A 723 -33.49 -7.72 21.17
N GLN A 724 -34.42 -7.24 20.36
CA GLN A 724 -34.12 -6.49 19.15
C GLN A 724 -33.65 -5.08 19.51
N PHE A 725 -32.53 -4.67 18.93
CA PHE A 725 -31.99 -3.32 19.07
C PHE A 725 -32.93 -2.29 18.46
N LEU A 726 -33.19 -1.21 19.20
CA LEU A 726 -34.07 -0.12 18.77
C LEU A 726 -33.33 1.19 18.52
N LYS A 727 -32.41 1.59 19.42
CA LYS A 727 -31.75 2.90 19.37
C LYS A 727 -30.50 2.94 20.27
N THR A 728 -29.50 3.70 19.85
CA THR A 728 -28.40 4.13 20.74
C THR A 728 -28.70 5.54 21.24
N ILE A 729 -28.75 5.72 22.56
CA ILE A 729 -28.97 7.01 23.23
C ILE A 729 -27.66 7.79 23.38
N ALA A 730 -26.55 7.08 23.67
CA ALA A 730 -25.23 7.68 23.81
C ALA A 730 -24.13 6.67 23.46
N TYR A 731 -23.04 7.12 22.86
CA TYR A 731 -21.86 6.31 22.53
C TYR A 731 -20.61 7.21 22.48
N GLY A 732 -19.54 6.84 23.18
CA GLY A 732 -18.28 7.59 23.19
C GLY A 732 -17.59 7.60 24.56
N CYS A 733 -16.52 8.38 24.74
CA CYS A 733 -15.86 8.54 26.04
C CYS A 733 -16.41 9.75 26.80
N ILE A 734 -16.80 9.55 28.06
CA ILE A 734 -17.20 10.65 28.96
C ILE A 734 -16.21 10.76 30.12
N ASP A 735 -16.09 11.96 30.71
CA ASP A 735 -15.20 12.23 31.84
C ASP A 735 -15.77 11.71 33.17
N ALA A 736 -14.94 11.65 34.21
CA ALA A 736 -15.41 11.31 35.57
C ALA A 736 -16.48 12.31 36.05
N GLY A 737 -17.60 11.83 36.61
CA GLY A 737 -18.70 12.65 37.08
C GLY A 737 -20.08 12.04 36.81
N LEU A 738 -21.14 12.75 37.23
CA LEU A 738 -22.53 12.37 36.97
C LEU A 738 -22.98 12.89 35.59
N HIS A 739 -23.40 11.99 34.71
CA HIS A 739 -23.91 12.30 33.38
C HIS A 739 -25.38 11.91 33.27
N THR A 740 -26.18 12.73 32.59
CA THR A 740 -27.61 12.48 32.39
C THR A 740 -27.93 12.39 30.90
N PHE A 741 -28.47 11.25 30.48
CA PHE A 741 -28.98 11.02 29.14
C PHE A 741 -30.51 10.98 29.14
N ILE A 742 -31.14 11.28 28.02
CA ILE A 742 -32.62 11.34 27.91
C ILE A 742 -33.07 10.37 26.82
N TRP A 743 -34.13 9.62 27.11
CA TRP A 743 -34.86 8.86 26.11
C TRP A 743 -36.33 9.24 26.11
N ASP A 744 -36.87 9.49 24.93
CA ASP A 744 -38.23 9.96 24.67
C ASP A 744 -39.18 8.85 24.19
N GLY A 745 -38.75 7.59 24.29
CA GLY A 745 -39.57 6.46 23.85
C GLY A 745 -39.68 6.33 22.32
N THR A 746 -38.64 6.73 21.57
CA THR A 746 -38.54 6.56 20.11
C THR A 746 -37.45 5.55 19.70
N ASP A 747 -37.55 5.02 18.47
CA ASP A 747 -36.53 4.16 17.83
C ASP A 747 -35.47 4.99 17.05
N TYR A 748 -34.56 4.31 16.35
CA TYR A 748 -33.52 4.92 15.51
C TYR A 748 -34.08 5.80 14.37
N ASN A 749 -35.25 5.46 13.83
CA ASN A 749 -35.92 6.22 12.78
C ASN A 749 -36.80 7.36 13.35
N ASN A 750 -36.71 7.62 14.67
CA ASN A 750 -37.55 8.56 15.42
C ASN A 750 -39.05 8.23 15.40
N ASN A 751 -39.42 6.96 15.18
CA ASN A 751 -40.80 6.53 15.33
C ASN A 751 -41.15 6.34 16.81
N GLU A 752 -42.38 6.64 17.18
CA GLU A 752 -42.90 6.40 18.52
C GLU A 752 -43.05 4.91 18.81
N LEU A 753 -42.51 4.47 19.95
CA LEU A 753 -42.62 3.08 20.39
C LEU A 753 -43.91 2.86 21.19
N PRO A 754 -44.54 1.67 21.09
CA PRO A 754 -45.78 1.36 21.79
C PRO A 754 -45.60 1.23 23.31
N THR A 755 -46.69 1.34 24.06
CA THR A 755 -46.72 0.99 25.50
C THR A 755 -46.16 -0.41 25.71
N GLY A 756 -45.16 -0.56 26.57
CA GLY A 756 -44.46 -1.84 26.72
C GLY A 756 -43.23 -1.79 27.62
N ILE A 757 -42.60 -2.95 27.77
CA ILE A 757 -41.34 -3.13 28.49
C ILE A 757 -40.19 -3.04 27.49
N TYR A 758 -39.18 -2.26 27.86
CA TYR A 758 -37.93 -2.09 27.13
C TYR A 758 -36.76 -2.32 28.07
N TYR A 759 -35.59 -2.55 27.49
CA TYR A 759 -34.35 -2.74 28.23
C TYR A 759 -33.31 -1.75 27.78
N ILE A 760 -32.75 -1.01 28.74
CA ILE A 760 -31.62 -0.11 28.50
C ILE A 760 -30.36 -0.86 28.91
N LYS A 761 -29.48 -1.09 27.94
CA LYS A 761 -28.14 -1.62 28.14
C LYS A 761 -27.16 -0.47 28.24
N ILE A 762 -26.47 -0.37 29.36
CA ILE A 762 -25.44 0.63 29.62
C ILE A 762 -24.12 -0.12 29.69
N ASN A 763 -23.25 0.10 28.71
CA ASN A 763 -21.87 -0.33 28.77
C ASN A 763 -21.03 0.84 29.27
N SER A 764 -20.30 0.69 30.36
CA SER A 764 -19.29 1.63 30.84
C SER A 764 -17.96 0.90 30.89
N SER A 765 -16.84 1.63 30.85
CA SER A 765 -15.46 1.10 30.87
C SER A 765 -15.15 0.01 31.91
N LYS A 766 -15.98 -0.13 32.96
CA LYS A 766 -15.85 -1.18 33.99
C LYS A 766 -17.03 -2.15 34.08
N ASN A 767 -18.21 -1.83 33.54
CA ASN A 767 -19.43 -2.62 33.76
C ASN A 767 -20.44 -2.53 32.62
N ILE A 768 -21.19 -3.60 32.41
CA ILE A 768 -22.41 -3.61 31.60
C ILE A 768 -23.61 -3.78 32.54
N SER A 769 -24.58 -2.85 32.48
CA SER A 769 -25.81 -2.90 33.25
C SER A 769 -27.03 -2.96 32.33
N TYR A 770 -28.01 -3.79 32.67
CA TYR A 770 -29.31 -3.82 32.00
C TYR A 770 -30.37 -3.30 32.96
N GLN A 771 -31.08 -2.26 32.55
CA GLN A 771 -32.16 -1.68 33.33
C GLN A 771 -33.48 -1.86 32.58
N LYS A 772 -34.42 -2.53 33.23
CA LYS A 772 -35.79 -2.66 32.73
C LYS A 772 -36.52 -1.33 32.85
N ILE A 773 -37.11 -0.86 31.77
CA ILE A 773 -37.91 0.36 31.75
C ILE A 773 -39.30 0.09 31.17
N SER A 774 -40.33 0.72 31.74
CA SER A 774 -41.71 0.62 31.26
C SER A 774 -42.16 1.95 30.67
N LEU A 775 -42.60 1.94 29.41
CA LEU A 775 -43.20 3.08 28.72
C LEU A 775 -44.73 2.93 28.75
N ILE A 776 -45.44 3.98 29.16
CA ILE A 776 -46.90 4.05 29.20
C ILE A 776 -47.36 5.22 28.33
N ARG A 777 -48.03 4.95 27.22
CA ARG A 777 -48.66 5.95 26.36
C ARG A 777 -50.15 6.10 26.63
#